data_AF-A0A0M3T2K6-F1
#
_entry.id   AF-A0A0M3T2K6-F1
#
_cell.length_a   1.000
_cell.length_b   1.000
_cell.length_c   1.000
_cell.angle_alpha   90.00
_cell.angle_beta   90.00
_cell.angle_gamma   90.00
#
_symmetry.space_group_name_H-M   'P 1'
#
loop_
_entity.id
_entity.type
_entity.pdbx_description
1 polymer ?
#
loop_
_entity_poly.entity_id
_entity_poly.type
_entity_poly.pdbx_seq_one_letter_code
_entity_poly.pdbx_strand_id
1 'polypeptide(L)'
;MKKNQKNTSEMAVKEMPSSSPTAYNYYYPNTLTLINEHGIKDRVHLEKLCAHTSAQALINLRQEPLPEKLDSSYLRHVHHQLFKDVFAWAGQTRDIPFIFPDGRAAHIPTMQKSDPPVIFATGSEIQEVLKRLDQELEKRNYLQGLSREEFAQSAATLFSLVNYAHPFREGNGRTQRAFFEKIAEGAGYELDFSLVTKERMATASIAALTENDFKPLQHMFEDISNPEKQSILREFMDHMKNLKDDTFHNQNVVVAEEGKTYQGICKGDSDNSFFVATNDKTIVVEKKENVTLEFVKGLTRDASVSFVSSSQQADLIPAEKIKPLSEDSMTRILLKNPQFRESLHRIEELSKIVYGDPAAVHRKVDLIRSDPDKIEEMSAQVYMSPKSVARLSGRKIIFFSTPARKHSKNKVHLLSFSLESHGRSLKNLRESIIKNYTEEKERKSQSVAAPSEKLQSILKESIETQKELLSSSPELQQEVDKFMQAVVSRLSKDELEAVEQCQYGQLAKSLGTSLHRAQEITQIINTLKEGYALATPLRRDILREEIPSQNGDNKVVKLQHASVSRSRQEDSFVAEVVDSTLEEMQDDFALQQSQEISARRKTSPLTDEIEDVIARMREVASIVYGDPDALNGVREQVVRNPSLGDEVARVIERSPQIVKKLAGKKNVFGKDSARKIAEDHVCLLSSMVSDYADIVRDMQKEAIFDSHSRQQDSLYPIKKPSNQLYELLFTQPQYQEKILLESPVLQAELVSYMQFINDRFSPTEYEAVKRGDPEKFAKMFGISDDQAKNVVRIIHRTQEVHQMLQISEVHSLQVDVHSPQETRHTQNLSEDGMNEYYDEGIRKLATSAATNDNVQKTEEKDVLIPDSIVTPLSKREIDKKICGDICVKANLGQIWKLSEAVYGHSEALDEKMILIHQDPRWAKHVAQQIESFPGSIADLAGKCFFAMKTQARKQAEDAISLLCTAVANHADIVTAAHEKVIDQHQKDVEQLGNAVPLPSDRLNNLFALQKQQQRKVLSQDPALKKELYNYMTSFQNRLSQGDYKAIQNNDFEALSVNVGVSIPQAEKIAEVFKCTREAQKQTMELKLNRQQDGKQVKAMTL
;
A
#
# COMPACT_ATOMS: atom_id res chain seq x y z
N MET A 1 23.92 81.27 67.84
CA MET A 1 24.23 82.72 67.91
C MET A 1 25.42 83.01 67.01
N LYS A 2 25.26 83.90 66.01
CA LYS A 2 26.24 84.83 65.36
C LYS A 2 27.66 84.30 65.04
N LYS A 3 28.31 84.52 63.89
CA LYS A 3 28.13 85.43 62.73
C LYS A 3 29.24 85.11 61.69
N ASN A 4 28.94 85.32 60.41
CA ASN A 4 29.75 85.89 59.31
C ASN A 4 31.12 85.31 58.86
N GLN A 5 31.12 84.84 57.60
CA GLN A 5 31.93 85.29 56.43
C GLN A 5 33.32 85.92 56.66
N LYS A 6 34.37 85.32 56.05
CA LYS A 6 35.09 85.89 54.88
C LYS A 6 36.23 84.97 54.36
N ASN A 7 36.46 85.14 53.05
CA ASN A 7 37.67 84.88 52.25
C ASN A 7 37.87 83.50 51.56
N THR A 8 37.49 83.52 50.29
CA THR A 8 38.20 82.97 49.11
C THR A 8 39.72 83.09 49.19
N SER A 9 40.44 82.01 48.89
CA SER A 9 41.32 81.82 47.70
C SER A 9 42.32 80.68 47.91
N GLU A 10 42.61 79.95 46.82
CA GLU A 10 43.71 78.98 46.63
C GLU A 10 43.55 77.58 47.23
N MET A 11 43.09 76.64 46.38
CA MET A 11 43.51 75.24 46.47
C MET A 11 43.86 74.70 45.08
N ALA A 12 45.17 74.70 44.84
CA ALA A 12 45.95 73.70 44.12
C ALA A 12 45.40 73.18 42.77
N VAL A 13 45.99 73.73 41.71
CA VAL A 13 46.27 72.98 40.48
C VAL A 13 47.02 71.71 40.90
N LYS A 14 46.33 70.57 40.86
CA LYS A 14 46.95 69.26 41.06
C LYS A 14 47.75 68.96 39.79
N GLU A 15 49.08 68.91 39.93
CA GLU A 15 50.04 68.60 38.87
C GLU A 15 49.57 67.39 38.05
N MET A 16 49.55 67.56 36.72
CA MET A 16 49.29 66.47 35.78
C MET A 16 50.42 65.41 35.90
N PRO A 17 50.11 64.11 35.81
CA PRO A 17 51.14 63.06 35.78
C PRO A 17 52.14 63.32 34.64
N SER A 18 53.43 63.18 34.92
CA SER A 18 54.56 63.49 34.03
C SER A 18 54.73 62.57 32.82
N SER A 19 53.71 61.82 32.42
CA SER A 19 53.73 60.95 31.24
C SER A 19 52.61 61.35 30.27
N SER A 20 52.96 61.69 29.04
CA SER A 20 51.98 61.97 27.97
C SER A 20 50.98 60.82 27.84
N PRO A 21 49.66 61.10 27.75
CA PRO A 21 48.66 60.06 27.52
C PRO A 21 49.02 59.21 26.30
N THR A 22 48.90 57.89 26.41
CA THR A 22 49.30 56.97 25.34
C THR A 22 48.38 55.77 25.25
N ALA A 23 48.24 55.20 24.05
CA ALA A 23 47.42 54.01 23.79
C ALA A 23 47.91 52.79 24.58
N TYR A 24 49.22 52.71 24.87
CA TYR A 24 49.82 51.62 25.66
C TYR A 24 49.28 51.56 27.09
N ASN A 25 48.81 52.69 27.63
CA ASN A 25 48.29 52.75 29.00
C ASN A 25 46.93 52.07 29.17
N TYR A 26 46.28 51.64 28.08
CA TYR A 26 45.10 50.76 28.17
C TYR A 26 45.44 49.31 28.55
N TYR A 27 46.71 48.91 28.47
CA TYR A 27 47.16 47.53 28.70
C TYR A 27 47.92 47.39 30.01
N TYR A 28 47.98 46.16 30.54
CA TYR A 28 48.97 45.84 31.56
C TYR A 28 50.38 45.91 30.95
N PRO A 29 51.40 46.31 31.74
CA PRO A 29 52.78 46.30 31.29
C PRO A 29 53.19 44.91 30.75
N ASN A 30 53.85 44.90 29.59
CA ASN A 30 54.34 43.70 28.91
C ASN A 30 53.26 42.68 28.49
N THR A 31 51.99 43.10 28.38
CA THR A 31 50.92 42.26 27.83
C THR A 31 50.12 43.02 26.76
N LEU A 32 49.32 42.27 25.99
CA LEU A 32 48.29 42.83 25.10
C LEU A 32 46.89 42.73 25.71
N THR A 33 46.82 42.60 27.04
CA THR A 33 45.56 42.43 27.78
C THR A 33 45.14 43.76 28.39
N LEU A 34 43.91 44.18 28.11
CA LEU A 34 43.34 45.42 28.63
C LEU A 34 43.27 45.41 30.14
N ILE A 35 43.56 46.55 30.77
CA ILE A 35 43.36 46.76 32.20
C ILE A 35 41.88 46.58 32.51
N ASN A 36 41.58 45.72 33.50
CA ASN A 36 40.23 45.37 33.90
C ASN A 36 40.10 45.31 35.42
N GLU A 37 38.88 45.46 35.91
CA GLU A 37 38.53 45.47 37.35
C GLU A 37 38.85 44.14 38.06
N HIS A 38 39.05 43.06 37.30
CA HIS A 38 39.33 41.73 37.82
C HIS A 38 40.82 41.38 37.88
N GLY A 39 41.71 42.28 37.45
CA GLY A 39 43.16 42.03 37.48
C GLY A 39 43.64 40.93 36.52
N ILE A 40 42.82 40.51 35.55
CA ILE A 40 43.11 39.39 34.65
C ILE A 40 44.11 39.82 33.57
N LYS A 41 45.26 39.17 33.53
CA LYS A 41 46.33 39.45 32.54
C LYS A 41 46.36 38.47 31.36
N ASP A 42 45.64 37.35 31.45
CA ASP A 42 45.47 36.42 30.33
C ASP A 42 44.36 36.90 29.40
N ARG A 43 44.68 37.08 28.11
CA ARG A 43 43.76 37.66 27.12
C ARG A 43 42.53 36.78 26.91
N VAL A 44 42.72 35.46 26.80
CA VAL A 44 41.64 34.51 26.50
C VAL A 44 40.67 34.43 27.68
N HIS A 45 41.19 34.45 28.91
CA HIS A 45 40.37 34.47 30.12
C HIS A 45 39.58 35.77 30.22
N LEU A 46 40.21 36.93 29.95
CA LEU A 46 39.49 38.20 29.92
C LEU A 46 38.39 38.21 28.86
N GLU A 47 38.64 37.69 27.65
CA GLU A 47 37.63 37.59 26.59
C GLU A 47 36.43 36.74 27.01
N LYS A 48 36.66 35.59 27.66
CA LYS A 48 35.60 34.73 28.19
C LYS A 48 34.77 35.44 29.28
N LEU A 49 35.44 36.10 30.22
CA LEU A 49 34.76 36.86 31.28
C LEU A 49 33.94 38.00 30.66
N CYS A 50 34.54 38.80 29.78
CA CYS A 50 33.87 39.85 29.04
C CYS A 50 32.63 39.35 28.30
N ALA A 51 32.72 38.20 27.63
CA ALA A 51 31.59 37.61 26.92
C ALA A 51 30.46 37.22 27.89
N HIS A 52 30.80 36.58 29.01
CA HIS A 52 29.84 36.17 30.03
C HIS A 52 29.13 37.35 30.71
N THR A 53 29.89 38.33 31.20
CA THR A 53 29.34 39.49 31.93
C THR A 53 28.52 40.39 31.01
N SER A 54 29.00 40.66 29.78
CA SER A 54 28.24 41.47 28.83
C SER A 54 26.95 40.79 28.36
N ALA A 55 26.91 39.45 28.27
CA ALA A 55 25.68 38.72 27.98
C ALA A 55 24.64 38.86 29.11
N GLN A 56 25.07 38.77 30.37
CA GLN A 56 24.19 39.00 31.53
C GLN A 56 23.69 40.45 31.57
N ALA A 57 24.57 41.42 31.36
CA ALA A 57 24.21 42.83 31.33
C ALA A 57 23.22 43.15 30.20
N LEU A 58 23.35 42.50 29.03
CA LEU A 58 22.42 42.66 27.92
C LEU A 58 21.00 42.19 28.25
N ILE A 59 20.84 41.12 29.04
CA ILE A 59 19.53 40.66 29.51
C ILE A 59 18.85 41.76 30.33
N ASN A 60 19.59 42.38 31.26
CA ASN A 60 19.07 43.47 32.08
C ASN A 60 18.73 44.70 31.23
N LEU A 61 19.61 45.06 30.29
CA LEU A 61 19.41 46.21 29.39
C LEU A 61 18.16 46.04 28.51
N ARG A 62 17.85 44.83 28.05
CA ARG A 62 16.62 44.56 27.27
C ARG A 62 15.35 44.84 28.07
N GLN A 63 15.39 44.68 29.40
CA GLN A 63 14.27 44.99 30.31
C GLN A 63 14.19 46.47 30.70
N GLU A 64 15.19 47.29 30.39
CA GLU A 64 15.12 48.73 30.64
C GLU A 64 14.04 49.38 29.74
N PRO A 65 13.25 50.32 30.29
CA PRO A 65 12.28 51.06 29.49
C PRO A 65 13.00 51.88 28.41
N LEU A 66 12.32 52.12 27.29
CA LEU A 66 12.85 52.97 26.23
C LEU A 66 13.16 54.37 26.78
N PRO A 67 14.36 54.93 26.50
CA PRO A 67 14.69 56.28 26.91
C PRO A 67 13.88 57.30 26.09
N GLU A 68 13.72 58.51 26.60
CA GLU A 68 13.07 59.62 25.88
C GLU A 68 13.80 59.97 24.57
N LYS A 69 15.13 59.84 24.57
CA LYS A 69 15.98 60.06 23.40
C LYS A 69 16.94 58.90 23.20
N LEU A 70 16.91 58.33 22.00
CA LEU A 70 17.84 57.30 21.54
C LEU A 70 18.97 57.98 20.77
N ASP A 71 19.94 58.55 21.49
CA ASP A 71 21.05 59.33 20.91
C ASP A 71 22.42 58.80 21.40
N SER A 72 23.50 59.52 21.08
CA SER A 72 24.87 59.19 21.48
C SER A 72 25.06 59.13 23.01
N SER A 73 24.22 59.80 23.79
CA SER A 73 24.23 59.67 25.26
C SER A 73 23.71 58.31 25.69
N TYR A 74 22.65 57.81 25.06
CA TYR A 74 22.17 56.45 25.29
C TYR A 74 23.17 55.40 24.78
N LEU A 75 23.83 55.62 23.64
CA LEU A 75 24.92 54.75 23.16
C LEU A 75 26.04 54.60 24.20
N ARG A 76 26.43 55.69 24.88
CA ARG A 76 27.39 55.65 26.00
C ARG A 76 26.83 54.92 27.22
N HIS A 77 25.56 55.11 27.55
CA HIS A 77 24.88 54.37 28.63
C HIS A 77 24.87 52.85 28.36
N VAL A 78 24.53 52.43 27.14
CA VAL A 78 24.57 51.01 26.74
C VAL A 78 25.97 50.45 26.94
N HIS A 79 27.01 51.15 26.48
CA HIS A 79 28.39 50.71 26.69
C HIS A 79 28.74 50.66 28.19
N HIS A 80 28.30 51.64 28.97
CA HIS A 80 28.51 51.63 30.41
C HIS A 80 27.87 50.39 31.04
N GLN A 81 26.60 50.11 30.78
CA GLN A 81 25.91 48.95 31.36
C GLN A 81 26.57 47.63 30.98
N LEU A 82 26.99 47.46 29.72
CA LEU A 82 27.62 46.23 29.24
C LEU A 82 29.00 45.95 29.84
N PHE A 83 29.73 46.99 30.25
CA PHE A 83 31.15 46.88 30.60
C PHE A 83 31.55 47.48 31.95
N LYS A 84 30.62 48.08 32.72
CA LYS A 84 30.90 48.73 34.01
C LYS A 84 31.60 47.82 35.03
N ASP A 85 31.32 46.52 34.98
CA ASP A 85 31.91 45.55 35.91
C ASP A 85 33.28 45.03 35.41
N VAL A 86 33.69 45.37 34.19
CA VAL A 86 34.93 44.88 33.56
C VAL A 86 35.95 45.99 33.37
N PHE A 87 35.53 47.17 32.90
CA PHE A 87 36.41 48.26 32.50
C PHE A 87 36.06 49.57 33.21
N ALA A 88 37.04 50.17 33.91
CA ALA A 88 36.91 51.49 34.53
C ALA A 88 36.43 52.61 33.58
N TRP A 89 36.77 52.49 32.30
CA TRP A 89 36.43 53.45 31.25
C TRP A 89 35.09 53.16 30.55
N ALA A 90 34.26 52.27 31.10
CA ALA A 90 32.97 51.93 30.51
C ALA A 90 32.07 53.18 30.35
N GLY A 91 31.67 53.47 29.11
CA GLY A 91 30.86 54.62 28.71
C GLY A 91 31.68 55.83 28.24
N GLN A 92 33.01 55.79 28.37
CA GLN A 92 33.91 56.85 27.90
C GLN A 92 34.37 56.60 26.46
N THR A 93 34.32 57.64 25.63
CA THR A 93 34.77 57.56 24.24
C THR A 93 36.28 57.72 24.15
N ARG A 94 36.89 57.07 23.15
CA ARG A 94 38.35 56.89 23.07
C ARG A 94 39.14 58.14 22.66
N ASP A 95 38.46 59.16 22.17
CA ASP A 95 39.00 60.48 21.87
C ASP A 95 39.26 61.32 23.12
N ILE A 96 38.65 60.96 24.26
CA ILE A 96 38.85 61.63 25.54
C ILE A 96 39.92 60.87 26.34
N PRO A 97 40.99 61.53 26.83
CA PRO A 97 41.95 60.88 27.71
C PRO A 97 41.30 60.36 28.99
N PHE A 98 41.51 59.07 29.31
CA PHE A 98 41.02 58.44 30.52
C PHE A 98 42.16 58.29 31.54
N ILE A 99 41.94 58.72 32.79
CA ILE A 99 42.92 58.59 33.87
C ILE A 99 42.53 57.39 34.75
N PHE A 100 43.36 56.36 34.78
CA PHE A 100 43.17 55.20 35.64
C PHE A 100 43.42 55.54 37.12
N PRO A 101 42.88 54.75 38.06
CA PRO A 101 43.11 54.96 39.50
C PRO A 101 44.60 54.95 39.91
N ASP A 102 45.46 54.30 39.12
CA ASP A 102 46.91 54.26 39.31
C ASP A 102 47.65 55.51 38.78
N GLY A 103 46.90 56.50 38.28
CA GLY A 103 47.43 57.77 37.77
C GLY A 103 47.87 57.75 36.30
N ARG A 104 47.84 56.59 35.62
CA ARG A 104 48.18 56.53 34.19
C ARG A 104 47.06 57.12 33.33
N ALA A 105 47.44 57.96 32.37
CA ALA A 105 46.50 58.51 31.38
C ALA A 105 46.55 57.70 30.07
N ALA A 106 45.42 57.17 29.62
CA ALA A 106 45.30 56.40 28.39
C ALA A 106 44.48 57.16 27.34
N HIS A 107 44.92 57.15 26.09
CA HIS A 107 44.29 57.88 24.99
C HIS A 107 44.58 57.18 23.65
N ILE A 108 43.56 56.99 22.82
CA ILE A 108 43.70 56.32 21.51
C ILE A 108 42.82 56.99 20.44
N PRO A 109 43.24 58.17 19.94
CA PRO A 109 42.46 58.94 18.98
C PRO A 109 42.42 58.29 17.59
N THR A 110 43.36 57.39 17.27
CA THR A 110 43.41 56.69 15.97
C THR A 110 43.34 55.18 16.18
N MET A 111 42.41 54.53 15.46
CA MET A 111 42.28 53.09 15.40
C MET A 111 42.07 52.65 13.96
N GLN A 112 42.63 51.50 13.61
CA GLN A 112 42.42 50.86 12.31
C GLN A 112 42.29 49.35 12.51
N LYS A 113 41.51 48.72 11.63
CA LYS A 113 41.53 47.27 11.46
C LYS A 113 42.53 46.93 10.37
N SER A 114 43.38 45.92 10.57
CA SER A 114 44.51 45.64 9.67
C SER A 114 44.17 44.72 8.49
N ASP A 115 43.07 43.97 8.56
CA ASP A 115 42.70 42.99 7.52
C ASP A 115 41.16 42.81 7.42
N PRO A 116 40.52 43.29 6.33
CA PRO A 116 41.05 44.28 5.41
C PRO A 116 41.29 45.63 6.13
N PRO A 117 42.12 46.53 5.58
CA PRO A 117 42.38 47.84 6.16
C PRO A 117 41.10 48.67 6.22
N VAL A 118 40.60 48.95 7.43
CA VAL A 118 39.46 49.85 7.67
C VAL A 118 39.92 50.95 8.61
N ILE A 119 39.79 52.19 8.16
CA ILE A 119 40.12 53.39 8.94
C ILE A 119 38.84 53.88 9.62
N PHE A 120 38.89 54.05 10.94
CA PHE A 120 37.81 54.64 11.73
C PHE A 120 38.05 56.14 11.92
N ALA A 121 37.00 56.86 12.36
CA ALA A 121 37.08 58.29 12.68
C ALA A 121 38.24 58.59 13.65
N THR A 122 38.93 59.71 13.46
CA THR A 122 40.13 60.07 14.23
C THR A 122 39.92 61.28 15.14
N GLY A 123 40.32 61.16 16.41
CA GLY A 123 40.29 62.27 17.37
C GLY A 123 38.92 62.97 17.45
N SER A 124 38.87 64.26 17.11
CA SER A 124 37.66 65.08 17.15
C SER A 124 36.57 64.64 16.16
N GLU A 125 36.93 63.93 15.08
CA GLU A 125 35.96 63.40 14.11
C GLU A 125 34.95 62.46 14.78
N ILE A 126 35.34 61.78 15.86
CA ILE A 126 34.43 60.89 16.61
C ILE A 126 33.23 61.70 17.14
N GLN A 127 33.46 62.85 17.75
CA GLN A 127 32.39 63.70 18.29
C GLN A 127 31.54 64.32 17.18
N GLU A 128 32.16 64.68 16.04
CA GLU A 128 31.43 65.18 14.87
C GLU A 128 30.48 64.12 14.29
N VAL A 129 30.94 62.88 14.16
CA VAL A 129 30.11 61.78 13.66
C VAL A 129 29.00 61.42 14.65
N LEU A 130 29.27 61.41 15.96
CA LEU A 130 28.24 61.18 16.97
C LEU A 130 27.19 62.30 16.99
N LYS A 131 27.60 63.56 16.84
CA LYS A 131 26.65 64.68 16.70
C LYS A 131 25.80 64.55 15.43
N ARG A 132 26.40 64.13 14.32
CA ARG A 132 25.68 63.85 13.06
C ARG A 132 24.67 62.72 13.23
N LEU A 133 25.04 61.65 13.94
CA LEU A 133 24.14 60.54 14.28
C LEU A 133 22.91 61.07 15.03
N ASP A 134 23.12 61.87 16.08
CA ASP A 134 22.03 62.43 16.90
C ASP A 134 21.07 63.28 16.06
N GLN A 135 21.62 64.13 15.18
CA GLN A 135 20.84 64.97 14.27
C GLN A 135 20.03 64.14 13.27
N GLU A 136 20.62 63.10 12.68
CA GLU A 136 19.93 62.24 11.72
C GLU A 136 18.85 61.37 12.38
N LEU A 137 19.07 60.92 13.62
CA LEU A 137 18.07 60.20 14.40
C LEU A 137 16.87 61.09 14.72
N GLU A 138 17.10 62.30 15.24
CA GLU A 138 16.04 63.26 15.55
C GLU A 138 15.26 63.68 14.29
N LYS A 139 15.97 64.00 13.19
CA LYS A 139 15.36 64.36 11.90
C LYS A 139 14.45 63.27 11.33
N ARG A 140 14.75 62.00 11.61
CA ARG A 140 13.98 60.83 11.15
C ARG A 140 13.00 60.32 12.21
N ASN A 141 12.70 61.12 13.24
CA ASN A 141 11.82 60.75 14.34
C ASN A 141 12.22 59.40 14.98
N TYR A 142 13.53 59.18 15.17
CA TYR A 142 14.10 57.94 15.70
C TYR A 142 13.68 56.68 14.92
N LEU A 143 13.46 56.83 13.61
CA LEU A 143 12.99 55.80 12.68
C LEU A 143 11.55 55.30 12.93
N GLN A 144 10.77 55.99 13.76
CA GLN A 144 9.39 55.63 14.04
C GLN A 144 8.46 56.01 12.88
N GLY A 145 7.46 55.17 12.62
CA GLY A 145 6.44 55.41 11.59
C GLY A 145 6.89 55.12 10.15
N LEU A 146 8.08 54.54 9.96
CA LEU A 146 8.58 54.07 8.67
C LEU A 146 8.03 52.67 8.34
N SER A 147 7.92 52.33 7.04
CA SER A 147 7.75 50.92 6.64
C SER A 147 8.96 50.09 7.08
N ARG A 148 8.84 48.76 7.12
CA ARG A 148 9.96 47.89 7.51
C ARG A 148 11.15 48.06 6.57
N GLU A 149 10.89 48.15 5.27
CA GLU A 149 11.91 48.31 4.24
C GLU A 149 12.62 49.67 4.38
N GLU A 150 11.86 50.74 4.63
CA GLU A 150 12.38 52.09 4.88
C GLU A 150 13.18 52.17 6.20
N PHE A 151 12.71 51.46 7.23
CA PHE A 151 13.41 51.27 8.50
C PHE A 151 14.75 50.56 8.26
N ALA A 152 14.76 49.42 7.57
CA ALA A 152 15.98 48.65 7.28
C ALA A 152 17.01 49.49 6.49
N GLN A 153 16.55 50.27 5.51
CA GLN A 153 17.39 51.18 4.75
C GLN A 153 18.01 52.29 5.61
N SER A 154 17.19 52.92 6.46
CA SER A 154 17.64 53.98 7.36
C SER A 154 18.56 53.45 8.47
N ALA A 155 18.21 52.31 9.06
CA ALA A 155 18.98 51.64 10.10
C ALA A 155 20.37 51.24 9.57
N ALA A 156 20.47 50.66 8.37
CA ALA A 156 21.74 50.34 7.73
C ALA A 156 22.67 51.55 7.58
N THR A 157 22.11 52.70 7.18
CA THR A 157 22.86 53.95 7.02
C THR A 157 23.40 54.45 8.36
N LEU A 158 22.54 54.53 9.38
CA LEU A 158 22.94 54.99 10.72
C LEU A 158 23.88 54.00 11.40
N PHE A 159 23.70 52.70 11.17
CA PHE A 159 24.57 51.64 11.70
C PHE A 159 25.98 51.82 11.14
N SER A 160 26.12 52.10 9.85
CA SER A 160 27.42 52.42 9.24
C SER A 160 28.08 53.65 9.87
N LEU A 161 27.33 54.71 10.19
CA LEU A 161 27.87 55.89 10.91
C LEU A 161 28.46 55.52 12.28
N VAL A 162 27.74 54.72 13.08
CA VAL A 162 28.24 54.26 14.37
C VAL A 162 29.47 53.36 14.19
N ASN A 163 29.47 52.53 13.16
CA ASN A 163 30.60 51.64 12.86
C ASN A 163 31.86 52.43 12.46
N TYR A 164 31.70 53.49 11.65
CA TYR A 164 32.77 54.40 11.27
C TYR A 164 33.30 55.21 12.45
N ALA A 165 32.40 55.73 13.31
CA ALA A 165 32.78 56.47 14.51
C ALA A 165 33.68 55.62 15.42
N HIS A 166 33.33 54.33 15.58
CA HIS A 166 34.03 53.37 16.43
C HIS A 166 34.39 53.99 17.80
N PRO A 167 33.40 54.50 18.55
CA PRO A 167 33.61 55.54 19.56
C PRO A 167 34.31 55.07 20.83
N PHE A 168 34.32 53.77 21.13
CA PHE A 168 34.89 53.22 22.36
C PHE A 168 36.23 52.51 22.12
N ARG A 169 37.01 52.31 23.18
CA ARG A 169 38.27 51.55 23.09
C ARG A 169 38.03 50.10 22.69
N GLU A 170 37.05 49.42 23.30
CA GLU A 170 36.70 48.02 23.04
C GLU A 170 35.19 47.86 23.31
N GLY A 171 34.53 46.87 22.71
CA GLY A 171 33.10 46.63 22.94
C GLY A 171 32.14 47.28 21.94
N ASN A 172 32.66 48.03 20.96
CA ASN A 172 31.88 48.77 19.96
C ASN A 172 30.76 47.95 19.32
N GLY A 173 31.06 46.76 18.79
CA GLY A 173 30.05 45.95 18.11
C GLY A 173 28.92 45.45 19.02
N ARG A 174 29.21 45.14 20.30
CA ARG A 174 28.18 44.72 21.26
C ARG A 174 27.27 45.88 21.64
N THR A 175 27.87 47.03 21.93
CA THR A 175 27.13 48.27 22.22
C THR A 175 26.27 48.71 21.04
N GLN A 176 26.83 48.71 19.83
CA GLN A 176 26.13 49.10 18.61
C GLN A 176 24.91 48.22 18.35
N ARG A 177 25.04 46.89 18.43
CA ARG A 177 23.89 45.99 18.24
C ARG A 177 22.79 46.23 19.28
N ALA A 178 23.15 46.30 20.56
CA ALA A 178 22.19 46.57 21.63
C ALA A 178 21.49 47.94 21.48
N PHE A 179 22.22 48.95 21.01
CA PHE A 179 21.66 50.27 20.70
C PHE A 179 20.64 50.20 19.56
N PHE A 180 20.95 49.47 18.48
CA PHE A 180 20.02 49.30 17.37
C PHE A 180 18.84 48.39 17.69
N GLU A 181 19.00 47.38 18.57
CA GLU A 181 17.88 46.60 19.13
C GLU A 181 16.85 47.54 19.80
N LYS A 182 17.32 48.51 20.60
CA LYS A 182 16.45 49.51 21.26
C LYS A 182 15.84 50.53 20.29
N ILE A 183 16.57 50.93 19.24
CA ILE A 183 16.00 51.75 18.16
C ILE A 183 14.87 51.01 17.44
N ALA A 184 15.07 49.73 17.12
CA ALA A 184 14.04 48.92 16.49
C ALA A 184 12.81 48.78 17.40
N GLU A 185 13.02 48.46 18.69
CA GLU A 185 11.95 48.35 19.68
C GLU A 185 11.12 49.65 19.74
N GLY A 186 11.77 50.81 19.77
CA GLY A 186 11.10 52.11 19.74
C GLY A 186 10.36 52.41 18.43
N ALA A 187 10.81 51.84 17.31
CA ALA A 187 10.17 51.96 16.00
C ALA A 187 9.07 50.90 15.75
N GLY A 188 8.84 49.97 16.68
CA GLY A 188 7.85 48.90 16.55
C GLY A 188 8.35 47.67 15.79
N TYR A 189 9.66 47.51 15.62
CA TYR A 189 10.30 46.36 14.97
C TYR A 189 11.18 45.58 15.96
N GLU A 190 11.48 44.33 15.65
CA GLU A 190 12.48 43.53 16.36
C GLU A 190 13.73 43.39 15.49
N LEU A 191 14.93 43.46 16.08
CA LEU A 191 16.17 43.09 15.41
C LEU A 191 16.84 41.93 16.13
N ASP A 192 16.95 40.78 15.47
CA ASP A 192 17.64 39.62 16.03
C ASP A 192 19.03 39.44 15.40
N PHE A 193 20.02 40.11 15.97
CA PHE A 193 21.41 39.97 15.51
C PHE A 193 22.02 38.58 15.76
N SER A 194 21.38 37.71 16.55
CA SER A 194 21.87 36.32 16.71
C SER A 194 21.76 35.51 15.41
N LEU A 195 20.92 35.97 14.48
CA LEU A 195 20.73 35.38 13.14
C LEU A 195 21.77 35.86 12.12
N VAL A 196 22.66 36.78 12.49
CA VAL A 196 23.72 37.28 11.61
C VAL A 196 25.04 36.57 11.90
N THR A 197 25.61 35.92 10.89
CA THR A 197 26.93 35.29 11.01
C THR A 197 28.05 36.34 11.11
N LYS A 198 29.19 35.93 11.66
CA LYS A 198 30.37 36.81 11.80
C LYS A 198 30.82 37.32 10.43
N GLU A 199 30.84 36.43 9.44
CA GLU A 199 31.24 36.76 8.08
C GLU A 199 30.25 37.73 7.42
N ARG A 200 28.94 37.51 7.54
CA ARG A 200 27.93 38.43 7.00
C ARG A 200 28.06 39.83 7.58
N MET A 201 28.20 39.93 8.91
CA MET A 201 28.40 41.21 9.60
C MET A 201 29.65 41.93 9.10
N ALA A 202 30.76 41.19 8.94
CA ALA A 202 32.02 41.73 8.45
C ALA A 202 31.90 42.22 7.00
N THR A 203 31.46 41.36 6.09
CA THR A 203 31.34 41.67 4.65
C THR A 203 30.40 42.85 4.41
N ALA A 204 29.23 42.88 5.06
CA ALA A 204 28.29 43.98 4.91
C ALA A 204 28.84 45.30 5.46
N SER A 205 29.52 45.26 6.61
CA SER A 205 30.17 46.44 7.20
C SER A 205 31.30 46.98 6.33
N ILE A 206 32.12 46.09 5.76
CA ILE A 206 33.24 46.47 4.88
C ILE A 206 32.71 47.13 3.61
N ALA A 207 31.74 46.50 2.93
CA ALA A 207 31.14 47.06 1.71
C ALA A 207 30.61 48.49 1.94
N ALA A 208 29.93 48.73 3.06
CA ALA A 208 29.42 50.06 3.38
C ALA A 208 30.52 51.09 3.68
N LEU A 209 31.61 50.69 4.36
CA LEU A 209 32.68 51.59 4.78
C LEU A 209 33.72 51.87 3.68
N THR A 210 34.06 50.88 2.86
CA THR A 210 35.14 50.98 1.87
C THR A 210 34.64 51.21 0.45
N GLU A 211 33.47 50.65 0.11
CA GLU A 211 32.91 50.71 -1.25
C GLU A 211 31.69 51.65 -1.34
N ASN A 212 31.23 52.17 -0.20
CA ASN A 212 30.01 52.96 -0.09
C ASN A 212 28.77 52.20 -0.63
N ASP A 213 28.80 50.86 -0.59
CA ASP A 213 27.68 50.00 -0.94
C ASP A 213 26.93 49.58 0.33
N PHE A 214 25.76 50.18 0.53
CA PHE A 214 24.91 49.88 1.68
C PHE A 214 24.01 48.67 1.47
N LYS A 215 23.86 48.16 0.23
CA LYS A 215 22.89 47.09 -0.07
C LYS A 215 23.08 45.85 0.80
N PRO A 216 24.31 45.37 1.08
CA PRO A 216 24.50 44.22 1.97
C PRO A 216 24.00 44.48 3.40
N LEU A 217 24.20 45.69 3.94
CA LEU A 217 23.67 46.07 5.26
C LEU A 217 22.14 46.18 5.21
N GLN A 218 21.58 46.82 4.18
CA GLN A 218 20.13 46.95 4.01
C GLN A 218 19.47 45.57 3.96
N HIS A 219 20.05 44.64 3.20
CA HIS A 219 19.60 43.27 3.12
C HIS A 219 19.71 42.53 4.47
N MET A 220 20.81 42.74 5.21
CA MET A 220 20.97 42.21 6.57
C MET A 220 19.90 42.74 7.53
N PHE A 221 19.61 44.04 7.51
CA PHE A 221 18.57 44.62 8.37
C PHE A 221 17.18 44.16 7.98
N GLU A 222 16.87 43.98 6.68
CA GLU A 222 15.60 43.40 6.24
C GLU A 222 15.44 41.97 6.75
N ASP A 223 16.47 41.12 6.57
CA ASP A 223 16.40 39.71 7.00
C ASP A 223 16.18 39.56 8.51
N ILE A 224 16.79 40.42 9.32
CA ILE A 224 16.70 40.33 10.78
C ILE A 224 15.62 41.22 11.39
N SER A 225 14.85 41.97 10.58
CA SER A 225 13.66 42.72 11.03
C SER A 225 12.34 42.17 10.51
N ASN A 226 12.38 41.36 9.46
CA ASN A 226 11.22 40.70 8.90
C ASN A 226 10.94 39.39 9.64
N PRO A 227 9.79 39.24 10.33
CA PRO A 227 9.49 38.05 11.13
C PRO A 227 9.53 36.74 10.33
N GLU A 228 9.13 36.77 9.05
CA GLU A 228 9.16 35.59 8.19
C GLU A 228 10.59 35.18 7.87
N LYS A 229 11.45 36.14 7.51
CA LYS A 229 12.86 35.88 7.21
C LYS A 229 13.66 35.50 8.45
N GLN A 230 13.34 36.09 9.60
CA GLN A 230 13.90 35.68 10.88
C GLN A 230 13.58 34.20 11.16
N SER A 231 12.36 33.76 10.89
CA SER A 231 11.96 32.35 11.06
C SER A 231 12.79 31.42 10.17
N ILE A 232 12.99 31.77 8.90
CA ILE A 232 13.84 31.03 7.96
C ILE A 232 15.28 30.90 8.49
N LEU A 233 15.88 32.02 8.91
CA LEU A 233 17.24 32.02 9.44
C LEU A 233 17.32 31.24 10.76
N ARG A 234 16.34 31.37 11.64
CA ARG A 234 16.31 30.66 12.93
C ARG A 234 16.26 29.14 12.71
N GLU A 235 15.40 28.67 11.82
CA GLU A 235 15.34 27.26 11.42
C GLU A 235 16.69 26.77 10.89
N PHE A 236 17.33 27.55 10.01
CA PHE A 236 18.66 27.23 9.50
C PHE A 236 19.70 27.15 10.64
N MET A 237 19.75 28.15 11.53
CA MET A 237 20.71 28.20 12.63
C MET A 237 20.52 27.01 13.58
N ASP A 238 19.28 26.67 13.93
CA ASP A 238 18.95 25.54 14.79
C ASP A 238 19.29 24.20 14.12
N HIS A 239 19.01 24.07 12.83
CA HIS A 239 19.39 22.89 12.05
C HIS A 239 20.90 22.67 12.03
N MET A 240 21.68 23.72 11.74
CA MET A 240 23.15 23.65 11.71
C MET A 240 23.74 23.33 13.09
N LYS A 241 23.16 23.92 14.15
CA LYS A 241 23.53 23.61 15.54
C LYS A 241 23.28 22.14 15.88
N ASN A 242 22.14 21.58 15.45
CA ASN A 242 21.82 20.16 15.65
C ASN A 242 22.79 19.23 14.91
N LEU A 243 23.30 19.66 13.75
CA LEU A 243 24.36 18.96 13.02
C LEU A 243 25.75 19.09 13.64
N LYS A 244 25.93 19.94 14.67
CA LYS A 244 27.22 20.28 15.29
C LYS A 244 28.26 20.79 14.28
N ASP A 245 27.78 21.45 13.23
CA ASP A 245 28.64 22.08 12.25
C ASP A 245 28.86 23.54 12.65
N ASP A 246 30.01 23.87 13.25
CA ASP A 246 30.32 25.25 13.66
C ASP A 246 30.87 26.11 12.50
N THR A 247 31.01 25.56 11.29
CA THR A 247 31.70 26.26 10.19
C THR A 247 30.87 27.38 9.57
N PHE A 248 29.55 27.35 9.67
CA PHE A 248 28.65 28.35 9.07
C PHE A 248 28.82 29.74 9.70
N HIS A 249 29.29 29.86 10.95
CA HIS A 249 29.54 31.16 11.58
C HIS A 249 30.56 32.00 10.80
N ASN A 250 31.44 31.35 10.02
CA ASN A 250 32.43 31.98 9.16
C ASN A 250 32.00 32.01 7.68
N GLN A 251 30.71 31.82 7.39
CA GLN A 251 30.13 31.92 6.05
C GLN A 251 29.11 33.05 5.98
N ASN A 252 29.00 33.69 4.83
CA ASN A 252 27.99 34.71 4.60
C ASN A 252 26.63 34.05 4.37
N VAL A 253 25.74 34.05 5.37
CA VAL A 253 24.42 33.38 5.30
C VAL A 253 23.31 34.42 5.14
N VAL A 254 22.54 34.32 4.06
CA VAL A 254 21.49 35.28 3.70
C VAL A 254 20.19 34.57 3.34
N VAL A 255 19.05 35.23 3.51
CA VAL A 255 17.79 34.76 2.93
C VAL A 255 17.75 35.17 1.45
N ALA A 256 17.16 34.35 0.60
CA ALA A 256 16.96 34.69 -0.79
C ALA A 256 16.07 35.93 -0.96
N GLU A 257 16.56 36.89 -1.74
CA GLU A 257 15.75 38.02 -2.23
C GLU A 257 14.72 37.57 -3.28
N GLU A 258 13.49 38.07 -3.14
CA GLU A 258 12.38 37.80 -4.05
C GLU A 258 12.70 38.22 -5.50
N GLY A 259 12.31 37.39 -6.47
CA GLY A 259 12.52 37.61 -7.90
C GLY A 259 13.95 37.43 -8.38
N LYS A 260 14.91 37.16 -7.48
CA LYS A 260 16.32 36.97 -7.82
C LYS A 260 16.62 35.51 -8.16
N THR A 261 17.45 35.32 -9.18
CA THR A 261 17.94 34.01 -9.59
C THR A 261 19.22 33.67 -8.84
N TYR A 262 19.28 32.47 -8.29
CA TYR A 262 20.44 31.93 -7.60
C TYR A 262 20.93 30.67 -8.30
N GLN A 263 22.26 30.54 -8.40
CA GLN A 263 22.93 29.37 -8.95
C GLN A 263 24.05 28.94 -8.02
N GLY A 264 24.13 27.65 -7.73
CA GLY A 264 25.13 27.13 -6.81
C GLY A 264 24.96 25.64 -6.52
N ILE A 265 25.58 25.22 -5.42
CA ILE A 265 25.57 23.83 -4.96
C ILE A 265 24.63 23.72 -3.75
N CYS A 266 23.63 22.85 -3.83
CA CYS A 266 22.76 22.55 -2.70
C CYS A 266 23.59 21.92 -1.57
N LYS A 267 23.64 22.57 -0.39
CA LYS A 267 24.38 22.06 0.77
C LYS A 267 23.53 21.20 1.69
N GLY A 268 22.22 21.26 1.52
CA GLY A 268 21.25 20.47 2.24
C GLY A 268 19.92 21.21 2.34
N ASP A 269 19.03 20.62 3.12
CA ASP A 269 17.73 21.16 3.43
C ASP A 269 17.34 20.81 4.87
N SER A 270 16.47 21.65 5.42
CA SER A 270 15.77 21.46 6.68
C SER A 270 14.30 21.16 6.39
N ASP A 271 13.45 21.18 7.42
CA ASP A 271 12.04 20.80 7.28
C ASP A 271 11.28 21.71 6.30
N ASN A 272 11.56 23.02 6.31
CA ASN A 272 10.85 24.00 5.48
C ASN A 272 11.73 24.76 4.52
N SER A 273 13.04 24.76 4.75
CA SER A 273 13.99 25.52 3.96
C SER A 273 15.01 24.62 3.29
N PHE A 274 15.65 25.13 2.25
CA PHE A 274 16.84 24.55 1.65
C PHE A 274 17.91 25.63 1.55
N PHE A 275 19.18 25.22 1.44
CA PHE A 275 20.28 26.18 1.41
C PHE A 275 21.33 25.84 0.36
N VAL A 276 21.71 26.86 -0.41
CA VAL A 276 22.55 26.75 -1.59
C VAL A 276 23.80 27.61 -1.40
N ALA A 277 24.97 27.01 -1.60
CA ALA A 277 26.23 27.72 -1.66
C ALA A 277 26.46 28.25 -3.08
N THR A 278 26.42 29.56 -3.24
CA THR A 278 26.69 30.27 -4.51
C THR A 278 28.19 30.41 -4.78
N ASN A 279 28.56 30.79 -6.00
CA ASN A 279 29.96 30.86 -6.44
C ASN A 279 30.82 31.88 -5.64
N ASP A 280 30.18 32.92 -5.11
CA ASP A 280 30.79 33.93 -4.22
C ASP A 280 30.90 33.45 -2.75
N LYS A 281 30.66 32.16 -2.50
CA LYS A 281 30.69 31.52 -1.16
C LYS A 281 29.61 32.02 -0.20
N THR A 282 28.57 32.69 -0.71
CA THR A 282 27.37 33.02 0.07
C THR A 282 26.50 31.75 0.21
N ILE A 283 25.98 31.51 1.40
CA ILE A 283 24.93 30.52 1.65
C ILE A 283 23.59 31.25 1.58
N VAL A 284 22.80 30.90 0.57
CA VAL A 284 21.46 31.44 0.37
C VAL A 284 20.46 30.43 0.92
N VAL A 285 19.67 30.85 1.89
CA VAL A 285 18.60 30.05 2.51
C VAL A 285 17.26 30.48 1.91
N GLU A 286 16.45 29.51 1.50
CA GLU A 286 15.16 29.74 0.86
C GLU A 286 14.12 28.72 1.32
N LYS A 287 12.85 29.13 1.40
CA LYS A 287 11.72 28.24 1.68
C LYS A 287 11.43 27.34 0.49
N LYS A 288 11.11 26.08 0.77
CA LYS A 288 10.64 25.11 -0.23
C LYS A 288 9.35 25.59 -0.94
N GLU A 289 8.54 26.40 -0.28
CA GLU A 289 7.29 26.98 -0.82
C GLU A 289 7.50 28.10 -1.83
N ASN A 290 8.70 28.71 -1.86
CA ASN A 290 9.05 29.83 -2.74
C ASN A 290 9.67 29.37 -4.07
N VAL A 291 9.70 28.06 -4.32
CA VAL A 291 10.23 27.43 -5.54
C VAL A 291 9.24 26.43 -6.10
N THR A 292 9.49 25.89 -7.29
CA THR A 292 8.56 24.93 -7.91
C THR A 292 8.64 23.57 -7.21
N LEU A 293 7.53 22.83 -7.19
CA LEU A 293 7.50 21.49 -6.61
C LEU A 293 8.48 20.53 -7.32
N GLU A 294 8.70 20.67 -8.63
CA GLU A 294 9.68 19.83 -9.35
C GLU A 294 11.10 20.09 -8.86
N PHE A 295 11.42 21.35 -8.52
CA PHE A 295 12.70 21.69 -7.91
C PHE A 295 12.84 21.01 -6.54
N VAL A 296 11.81 21.10 -5.69
CA VAL A 296 11.83 20.49 -4.36
C VAL A 296 12.00 18.97 -4.42
N LYS A 297 11.25 18.28 -5.30
CA LYS A 297 11.39 16.81 -5.47
C LYS A 297 12.76 16.39 -6.00
N GLY A 298 13.45 17.28 -6.72
CA GLY A 298 14.79 17.05 -7.27
C GLY A 298 15.94 17.46 -6.35
N LEU A 299 15.66 18.11 -5.21
CA LEU A 299 16.68 18.55 -4.27
C LEU A 299 17.47 17.35 -3.75
N THR A 300 18.78 17.40 -3.96
CA THR A 300 19.73 16.42 -3.45
C THR A 300 20.97 17.16 -2.99
N ARG A 301 21.59 16.67 -1.91
CA ARG A 301 22.82 17.24 -1.37
C ARG A 301 23.93 17.18 -2.42
N ASP A 302 24.70 18.25 -2.51
CA ASP A 302 25.80 18.48 -3.45
C ASP A 302 25.41 18.54 -4.94
N ALA A 303 24.12 18.58 -5.27
CA ALA A 303 23.67 18.84 -6.63
C ALA A 303 23.86 20.30 -7.04
N SER A 304 24.24 20.51 -8.30
CA SER A 304 24.22 21.83 -8.93
C SER A 304 22.78 22.23 -9.21
N VAL A 305 22.35 23.36 -8.67
CA VAL A 305 20.97 23.83 -8.72
C VAL A 305 20.88 25.28 -9.20
N SER A 306 19.77 25.60 -9.86
CA SER A 306 19.40 26.96 -10.26
C SER A 306 17.93 27.16 -9.92
N PHE A 307 17.61 28.23 -9.18
CA PHE A 307 16.24 28.57 -8.83
C PHE A 307 16.01 30.08 -8.86
N VAL A 308 14.75 30.47 -8.96
CA VAL A 308 14.30 31.85 -8.82
C VAL A 308 13.42 31.88 -7.58
N SER A 309 13.71 32.79 -6.65
CA SER A 309 12.85 33.02 -5.49
C SER A 309 11.55 33.70 -5.94
N SER A 310 10.39 33.17 -5.54
CA SER A 310 9.10 33.83 -5.76
C SER A 310 8.36 34.01 -4.43
N SER A 311 7.62 35.10 -4.28
CA SER A 311 6.66 35.22 -3.17
C SER A 311 5.60 34.12 -3.27
N GLN A 312 5.46 33.34 -2.19
CA GLN A 312 4.43 32.34 -1.87
C GLN A 312 3.69 31.69 -3.03
N GLN A 313 3.78 30.36 -3.13
CA GLN A 313 2.78 29.59 -3.88
C GLN A 313 1.36 29.92 -3.36
N ALA A 314 0.54 30.50 -4.24
CA ALA A 314 -0.84 30.90 -3.93
C ALA A 314 -1.74 29.70 -3.56
N ASP A 315 -1.41 28.51 -4.07
CA ASP A 315 -2.17 27.30 -3.83
C ASP A 315 -1.64 26.54 -2.59
N LEU A 316 -2.56 25.96 -1.82
CA LEU A 316 -2.27 25.02 -0.73
C LEU A 316 -1.51 23.80 -1.26
N ILE A 317 -1.95 23.28 -2.40
CA ILE A 317 -1.30 22.20 -3.14
C ILE A 317 -1.21 22.59 -4.62
N PRO A 318 -0.01 22.86 -5.15
CA PRO A 318 0.15 23.30 -6.53
C PRO A 318 -0.10 22.18 -7.54
N ALA A 319 -0.49 22.58 -8.75
CA ALA A 319 -0.57 21.69 -9.90
C ALA A 319 0.83 21.23 -10.35
N GLU A 320 0.97 19.95 -10.66
CA GLU A 320 2.21 19.32 -11.14
C GLU A 320 2.12 19.00 -12.64
N LYS A 321 3.11 19.46 -13.39
CA LYS A 321 3.19 19.21 -14.84
C LYS A 321 3.91 17.89 -15.12
N ILE A 322 3.14 16.83 -15.40
CA ILE A 322 3.73 15.54 -15.78
C ILE A 322 4.11 15.52 -17.27
N LYS A 323 5.38 15.20 -17.55
CA LYS A 323 5.94 15.03 -18.91
C LYS A 323 5.28 13.86 -19.64
N PRO A 324 4.94 13.96 -20.94
CA PRO A 324 4.32 12.87 -21.71
C PRO A 324 5.03 11.52 -21.55
N LEU A 325 4.25 10.44 -21.46
CA LEU A 325 4.76 9.08 -21.35
C LEU A 325 5.55 8.71 -22.62
N SER A 326 6.85 8.47 -22.48
CA SER A 326 7.70 8.01 -23.58
C SER A 326 7.64 6.49 -23.77
N GLU A 327 7.94 6.00 -24.98
CA GLU A 327 8.01 4.56 -25.25
C GLU A 327 9.04 3.82 -24.37
N ASP A 328 10.16 4.45 -24.04
CA ASP A 328 11.15 3.89 -23.11
C ASP A 328 10.59 3.73 -21.70
N SER A 329 9.77 4.68 -21.26
CA SER A 329 9.13 4.62 -19.94
C SER A 329 8.05 3.54 -19.93
N MET A 330 7.26 3.45 -21.01
CA MET A 330 6.26 2.41 -21.19
C MET A 330 6.90 1.01 -21.20
N THR A 331 7.99 0.83 -21.94
CA THR A 331 8.73 -0.45 -21.98
C THR A 331 9.26 -0.84 -20.60
N ARG A 332 9.80 0.12 -19.83
CA ARG A 332 10.24 -0.13 -18.44
C ARG A 332 9.09 -0.53 -17.52
N ILE A 333 7.90 0.06 -17.66
CA ILE A 333 6.72 -0.33 -16.88
C ILE A 333 6.26 -1.74 -17.26
N LEU A 334 6.18 -2.05 -18.55
CA LEU A 334 5.81 -3.38 -19.05
C LEU A 334 6.77 -4.46 -18.54
N LEU A 335 8.08 -4.23 -18.59
CA LEU A 335 9.09 -5.17 -18.10
C LEU A 335 9.07 -5.38 -16.57
N LYS A 336 8.45 -4.48 -15.80
CA LYS A 336 8.24 -4.71 -14.37
C LYS A 336 7.08 -5.67 -14.10
N ASN A 337 6.14 -5.82 -15.03
CA ASN A 337 5.01 -6.73 -14.85
C ASN A 337 5.48 -8.21 -14.93
N PRO A 338 5.29 -9.02 -13.87
CA PRO A 338 5.75 -10.41 -13.83
C PRO A 338 5.14 -11.29 -14.91
N GLN A 339 3.83 -11.18 -15.12
CA GLN A 339 3.10 -11.98 -16.13
C GLN A 339 3.57 -11.65 -17.56
N PHE A 340 3.84 -10.36 -17.82
CA PHE A 340 4.41 -9.93 -19.10
C PHE A 340 5.79 -10.56 -19.35
N ARG A 341 6.67 -10.60 -18.35
CA ARG A 341 7.98 -11.26 -18.45
C ARG A 341 7.87 -12.77 -18.64
N GLU A 342 6.99 -13.41 -17.88
CA GLU A 342 6.78 -14.86 -17.95
C GLU A 342 6.28 -15.28 -19.34
N SER A 343 5.36 -14.51 -19.94
CA SER A 343 4.89 -14.79 -21.29
C SER A 343 5.99 -14.68 -22.36
N LEU A 344 6.95 -13.76 -22.21
CA LEU A 344 8.13 -13.68 -23.08
C LEU A 344 9.03 -14.91 -22.90
N HIS A 345 9.30 -15.31 -21.67
CA HIS A 345 10.11 -16.49 -21.37
C HIS A 345 9.50 -17.76 -21.98
N ARG A 346 8.18 -17.94 -21.84
CA ARG A 346 7.45 -19.07 -22.41
C ARG A 346 7.55 -19.10 -23.94
N ILE A 347 7.52 -17.95 -24.60
CA ILE A 347 7.75 -17.85 -26.05
C ILE A 347 9.17 -18.29 -26.41
N GLU A 348 10.19 -17.86 -25.67
CA GLU A 348 11.58 -18.24 -25.90
C GLU A 348 11.80 -19.76 -25.71
N GLU A 349 11.21 -20.36 -24.67
CA GLU A 349 11.26 -21.80 -24.43
C GLU A 349 10.62 -22.61 -25.55
N LEU A 350 9.39 -22.24 -25.93
CA LEU A 350 8.67 -22.91 -27.03
C LEU A 350 9.36 -22.67 -28.38
N SER A 351 9.95 -21.50 -28.60
CA SER A 351 10.75 -21.18 -29.79
C SER A 351 11.98 -22.08 -29.89
N LYS A 352 12.68 -22.29 -28.77
CA LYS A 352 13.80 -23.24 -28.68
C LYS A 352 13.36 -24.68 -28.99
N ILE A 353 12.19 -25.11 -28.52
CA ILE A 353 11.67 -26.46 -28.79
C ILE A 353 11.28 -26.61 -30.26
N VAL A 354 10.58 -25.62 -30.82
CA VAL A 354 10.04 -25.65 -32.19
C VAL A 354 11.16 -25.50 -33.23
N TYR A 355 12.08 -24.55 -33.04
CA TYR A 355 13.08 -24.17 -34.04
C TYR A 355 14.53 -24.55 -33.67
N GLY A 356 14.79 -24.94 -32.43
CA GLY A 356 16.16 -25.14 -31.93
C GLY A 356 16.89 -23.85 -31.55
N ASP A 357 16.22 -22.70 -31.65
CA ASP A 357 16.75 -21.37 -31.36
C ASP A 357 15.69 -20.56 -30.59
N PRO A 358 15.93 -20.15 -29.34
CA PRO A 358 14.99 -19.32 -28.59
C PRO A 358 14.68 -18.00 -29.31
N ALA A 359 15.63 -17.43 -30.07
CA ALA A 359 15.47 -16.15 -30.73
C ALA A 359 14.72 -16.20 -32.07
N ALA A 360 14.32 -17.39 -32.55
CA ALA A 360 13.74 -17.57 -33.88
C ALA A 360 12.48 -16.72 -34.15
N VAL A 361 11.73 -16.37 -33.09
CA VAL A 361 10.51 -15.55 -33.18
C VAL A 361 10.69 -14.10 -32.70
N HIS A 362 11.89 -13.66 -32.29
CA HIS A 362 12.09 -12.31 -31.74
C HIS A 362 11.64 -11.20 -32.67
N ARG A 363 11.92 -11.29 -33.98
CA ARG A 363 11.43 -10.31 -34.95
C ARG A 363 9.91 -10.17 -34.96
N LYS A 364 9.18 -11.28 -34.75
CA LYS A 364 7.72 -11.28 -34.67
C LYS A 364 7.24 -10.65 -33.36
N VAL A 365 7.92 -10.95 -32.26
CA VAL A 365 7.65 -10.31 -30.95
C VAL A 365 7.89 -8.81 -31.01
N ASP A 366 8.96 -8.35 -31.66
CA ASP A 366 9.26 -6.93 -31.82
C ASP A 366 8.26 -6.23 -32.73
N LEU A 367 7.81 -6.88 -33.80
CA LEU A 367 6.72 -6.39 -34.65
C LEU A 367 5.41 -6.24 -33.87
N ILE A 368 5.02 -7.26 -33.10
CA ILE A 368 3.86 -7.20 -32.19
C ILE A 368 4.02 -6.07 -31.17
N ARG A 369 5.24 -5.84 -30.67
CA ARG A 369 5.53 -4.77 -29.73
C ARG A 369 5.34 -3.38 -30.35
N SER A 370 5.79 -3.21 -31.58
CA SER A 370 5.64 -1.94 -32.33
C SER A 370 4.22 -1.72 -32.84
N ASP A 371 3.49 -2.80 -33.12
CA ASP A 371 2.19 -2.79 -33.79
C ASP A 371 1.34 -3.97 -33.29
N PRO A 372 0.60 -3.77 -32.18
CA PRO A 372 -0.22 -4.81 -31.58
C PRO A 372 -1.35 -5.32 -32.49
N ASP A 373 -1.71 -4.64 -33.57
CA ASP A 373 -2.77 -5.14 -34.46
C ASP A 373 -2.28 -6.30 -35.35
N LYS A 374 -0.96 -6.56 -35.39
CA LYS A 374 -0.35 -7.69 -36.11
C LYS A 374 -0.34 -9.00 -35.34
N ILE A 375 -0.90 -9.06 -34.13
CA ILE A 375 -0.85 -10.27 -33.28
C ILE A 375 -1.43 -11.49 -34.00
N GLU A 376 -2.63 -11.36 -34.57
CA GLU A 376 -3.32 -12.45 -35.27
C GLU A 376 -2.54 -12.89 -36.51
N GLU A 377 -2.03 -11.94 -37.30
CA GLU A 377 -1.22 -12.24 -38.47
C GLU A 377 0.07 -13.00 -38.09
N MET A 378 0.80 -12.51 -37.09
CA MET A 378 2.09 -13.08 -36.69
C MET A 378 1.94 -14.46 -36.07
N SER A 379 0.93 -14.66 -35.20
CA SER A 379 0.62 -15.95 -34.58
C SER A 379 0.11 -16.97 -35.59
N ALA A 380 -0.79 -16.57 -36.50
CA ALA A 380 -1.28 -17.42 -37.59
C ALA A 380 -0.15 -17.85 -38.53
N GLN A 381 0.81 -16.98 -38.85
CA GLN A 381 1.98 -17.34 -39.64
C GLN A 381 2.84 -18.42 -38.96
N VAL A 382 3.04 -18.34 -37.63
CA VAL A 382 3.75 -19.38 -36.88
C VAL A 382 3.01 -20.72 -36.93
N TYR A 383 1.67 -20.71 -36.85
CA TYR A 383 0.86 -21.93 -36.87
C TYR A 383 0.76 -22.56 -38.26
N MET A 384 0.34 -21.78 -39.26
CA MET A 384 0.03 -22.24 -40.61
C MET A 384 1.28 -22.51 -41.44
N SER A 385 2.37 -21.78 -41.17
CA SER A 385 3.59 -21.85 -41.95
C SER A 385 4.84 -21.73 -41.07
N PRO A 386 5.04 -22.61 -40.08
CA PRO A 386 6.17 -22.49 -39.13
C PRO A 386 7.54 -22.45 -39.83
N LYS A 387 7.67 -23.09 -41.01
CA LYS A 387 8.91 -23.05 -41.80
C LYS A 387 9.25 -21.68 -42.40
N SER A 388 8.29 -20.76 -42.52
CA SER A 388 8.54 -19.39 -42.98
C SER A 388 9.27 -18.55 -41.92
N VAL A 389 9.18 -18.96 -40.64
CA VAL A 389 9.85 -18.33 -39.52
C VAL A 389 11.30 -18.81 -39.43
N ALA A 390 11.48 -20.12 -39.26
CA ALA A 390 12.78 -20.77 -39.18
C ALA A 390 12.66 -22.26 -39.47
N ARG A 391 13.80 -22.94 -39.61
CA ARG A 391 13.82 -24.40 -39.80
C ARG A 391 13.38 -25.08 -38.50
N LEU A 392 12.28 -25.82 -38.55
CA LEU A 392 11.83 -26.68 -37.45
C LEU A 392 12.95 -27.66 -37.00
N SER A 393 13.03 -27.89 -35.69
CA SER A 393 13.98 -28.79 -35.04
C SER A 393 13.84 -30.26 -35.53
N GLY A 394 14.94 -31.02 -35.44
CA GLY A 394 15.03 -32.40 -35.89
C GLY A 394 15.10 -32.60 -37.42
N ARG A 395 15.23 -33.85 -37.87
CA ARG A 395 15.38 -34.23 -39.29
C ARG A 395 14.12 -34.95 -39.80
N LYS A 396 13.78 -34.71 -41.08
CA LYS A 396 12.77 -35.48 -41.82
C LYS A 396 13.50 -36.17 -42.98
N ILE A 397 13.50 -37.51 -43.01
CA ILE A 397 14.09 -38.32 -44.07
C ILE A 397 12.96 -39.06 -44.75
N ILE A 398 12.58 -38.65 -45.96
CA ILE A 398 11.58 -39.24 -46.89
C ILE A 398 10.29 -39.78 -46.23
N PHE A 399 10.32 -40.91 -45.50
CA PHE A 399 9.17 -41.50 -44.78
C PHE A 399 9.23 -41.44 -43.24
N PHE A 400 10.36 -41.07 -42.62
CA PHE A 400 10.54 -41.05 -41.16
C PHE A 400 10.89 -39.65 -40.64
N SER A 401 10.26 -39.24 -39.54
CA SER A 401 10.59 -38.03 -38.79
C SER A 401 11.31 -38.42 -37.50
N THR A 402 12.40 -37.73 -37.16
CA THR A 402 13.04 -37.90 -35.85
C THR A 402 12.06 -37.56 -34.72
N PRO A 403 12.18 -38.14 -33.52
CA PRO A 403 11.37 -37.79 -32.35
C PRO A 403 11.32 -36.27 -32.10
N ALA A 404 12.48 -35.60 -32.12
CA ALA A 404 12.58 -34.14 -32.03
C ALA A 404 11.79 -33.38 -33.12
N ARG A 405 11.62 -33.95 -34.31
CA ARG A 405 10.83 -33.38 -35.42
C ARG A 405 9.32 -33.57 -35.21
N LYS A 406 8.91 -34.67 -34.58
CA LYS A 406 7.51 -34.93 -34.19
C LYS A 406 7.12 -34.02 -33.02
N HIS A 407 7.98 -33.94 -32.00
CA HIS A 407 7.81 -33.05 -30.85
C HIS A 407 7.77 -31.57 -31.25
N SER A 408 8.69 -31.10 -32.10
CA SER A 408 8.68 -29.75 -32.68
C SER A 408 7.34 -29.42 -33.37
N LYS A 409 6.83 -30.33 -34.24
CA LYS A 409 5.52 -30.15 -34.88
C LYS A 409 4.37 -30.06 -33.88
N ASN A 410 4.39 -30.90 -32.86
CA ASN A 410 3.35 -30.92 -31.84
C ASN A 410 3.37 -29.66 -30.96
N LYS A 411 4.48 -28.92 -30.86
CA LYS A 411 4.58 -27.71 -30.03
C LYS A 411 4.40 -26.39 -30.81
N VAL A 412 4.26 -26.44 -32.15
CA VAL A 412 4.01 -25.25 -33.00
C VAL A 412 2.74 -24.48 -32.57
N HIS A 413 1.67 -25.20 -32.23
CA HIS A 413 0.41 -24.59 -31.81
C HIS A 413 0.56 -23.86 -30.48
N LEU A 414 1.29 -24.43 -29.52
CA LEU A 414 1.56 -23.78 -28.23
C LEU A 414 2.39 -22.51 -28.41
N LEU A 415 3.36 -22.51 -29.33
CA LEU A 415 4.16 -21.32 -29.64
C LEU A 415 3.32 -20.21 -30.28
N SER A 416 2.45 -20.57 -31.23
CA SER A 416 1.50 -19.64 -31.84
C SER A 416 0.54 -19.04 -30.81
N PHE A 417 -0.07 -19.89 -29.97
CA PHE A 417 -0.95 -19.46 -28.88
C PHE A 417 -0.23 -18.58 -27.86
N SER A 418 1.02 -18.89 -27.51
CA SER A 418 1.80 -18.09 -26.55
C SER A 418 2.14 -16.71 -27.11
N LEU A 419 2.43 -16.59 -28.41
CA LEU A 419 2.61 -15.31 -29.10
C LEU A 419 1.32 -14.48 -29.10
N GLU A 420 0.19 -15.11 -29.37
CA GLU A 420 -1.13 -14.46 -29.36
C GLU A 420 -1.52 -13.97 -27.96
N SER A 421 -1.35 -14.82 -26.95
CA SER A 421 -1.57 -14.49 -25.54
C SER A 421 -0.67 -13.35 -25.09
N HIS A 422 0.63 -13.39 -25.40
CA HIS A 422 1.57 -12.31 -25.09
C HIS A 422 1.16 -10.98 -25.73
N GLY A 423 0.77 -11.01 -27.00
CA GLY A 423 0.29 -9.83 -27.71
C GLY A 423 -0.95 -9.21 -27.06
N ARG A 424 -1.93 -10.03 -26.65
CA ARG A 424 -3.13 -9.54 -25.95
C ARG A 424 -2.79 -8.95 -24.60
N SER A 425 -1.95 -9.62 -23.82
CA SER A 425 -1.45 -9.10 -22.55
C SER A 425 -0.72 -7.78 -22.75
N LEU A 426 0.10 -7.65 -23.80
CA LEU A 426 0.74 -6.39 -24.17
C LEU A 426 -0.28 -5.27 -24.43
N LYS A 427 -1.29 -5.53 -25.28
CA LYS A 427 -2.32 -4.53 -25.64
C LYS A 427 -3.07 -4.06 -24.40
N ASN A 428 -3.59 -5.00 -23.61
CA ASN A 428 -4.34 -4.71 -22.38
C ASN A 428 -3.49 -3.93 -21.36
N LEU A 429 -2.23 -4.34 -21.16
CA LEU A 429 -1.31 -3.64 -20.26
C LEU A 429 -0.97 -2.25 -20.76
N ARG A 430 -0.73 -2.05 -22.07
CA ARG A 430 -0.48 -0.72 -22.64
C ARG A 430 -1.69 0.19 -22.46
N GLU A 431 -2.90 -0.29 -22.74
CA GLU A 431 -4.14 0.46 -22.53
C GLU A 431 -4.32 0.84 -21.06
N SER A 432 -4.11 -0.11 -20.13
CA SER A 432 -4.18 0.14 -18.69
C SER A 432 -3.12 1.14 -18.21
N ILE A 433 -1.87 1.03 -18.69
CA ILE A 433 -0.80 1.97 -18.34
C ILE A 433 -1.14 3.37 -18.84
N ILE A 434 -1.61 3.51 -20.09
CA ILE A 434 -1.99 4.81 -20.66
C ILE A 434 -3.17 5.41 -19.90
N LYS A 435 -4.18 4.60 -19.57
CA LYS A 435 -5.34 5.03 -18.78
C LYS A 435 -4.91 5.54 -17.41
N ASN A 436 -4.22 4.72 -16.62
CA ASN A 436 -3.76 5.10 -15.28
C ASN A 436 -2.84 6.32 -15.32
N TYR A 437 -1.95 6.39 -16.32
CA TYR A 437 -1.06 7.54 -16.51
C TYR A 437 -1.86 8.82 -16.84
N THR A 438 -2.93 8.72 -17.63
CA THR A 438 -3.78 9.86 -17.99
C THR A 438 -4.58 10.35 -16.80
N GLU A 439 -5.18 9.43 -16.03
CA GLU A 439 -5.89 9.73 -14.78
C GLU A 439 -4.95 10.39 -13.76
N GLU A 440 -3.76 9.84 -13.57
CA GLU A 440 -2.74 10.39 -12.67
C GLU A 440 -2.25 11.78 -13.12
N LYS A 441 -2.13 12.00 -14.44
CA LYS A 441 -1.80 13.30 -15.02
C LYS A 441 -2.90 14.33 -14.78
N GLU A 442 -4.17 13.94 -14.96
CA GLU A 442 -5.30 14.81 -14.70
C GLU A 442 -5.41 15.18 -13.22
N ARG A 443 -5.33 14.18 -12.33
CA ARG A 443 -5.30 14.34 -10.87
C ARG A 443 -4.23 15.34 -10.44
N LYS A 444 -2.98 15.13 -10.86
CA LYS A 444 -1.85 15.99 -10.51
C LYS A 444 -1.88 17.37 -11.15
N SER A 445 -2.60 17.53 -12.27
CA SER A 445 -2.79 18.84 -12.91
C SER A 445 -3.77 19.75 -12.18
N GLN A 446 -4.57 19.21 -11.26
CA GLN A 446 -5.41 20.01 -10.37
C GLN A 446 -4.54 20.76 -9.37
N SER A 447 -5.01 21.91 -8.92
CA SER A 447 -4.47 22.58 -7.73
C SER A 447 -5.55 22.69 -6.66
N VAL A 448 -5.11 22.83 -5.41
CA VAL A 448 -5.99 23.07 -4.26
C VAL A 448 -5.64 24.44 -3.71
N ALA A 449 -6.54 25.40 -3.84
CA ALA A 449 -6.39 26.72 -3.24
C ALA A 449 -6.48 26.64 -1.71
N ALA A 450 -5.84 27.56 -1.01
CA ALA A 450 -6.04 27.69 0.44
C ALA A 450 -7.50 28.10 0.76
N PRO A 451 -8.07 27.64 1.89
CA PRO A 451 -9.37 28.13 2.36
C PRO A 451 -9.38 29.65 2.52
N SER A 452 -10.54 30.30 2.41
CA SER A 452 -10.67 31.75 2.63
C SER A 452 -10.23 32.16 4.03
N GLU A 453 -9.80 33.40 4.22
CA GLU A 453 -9.41 33.91 5.55
C GLU A 453 -10.53 33.72 6.60
N LYS A 454 -11.79 33.83 6.17
CA LYS A 454 -12.97 33.60 7.01
C LYS A 454 -13.09 32.14 7.43
N LEU A 455 -12.82 31.19 6.53
CA LEU A 455 -12.81 29.78 6.89
C LEU A 455 -11.59 29.43 7.75
N GLN A 456 -10.41 30.00 7.45
CA GLN A 456 -9.22 29.82 8.27
C GLN A 456 -9.35 30.36 9.70
N SER A 457 -10.06 31.47 9.90
CA SER A 457 -10.32 31.99 11.25
C SER A 457 -11.24 31.06 12.04
N ILE A 458 -12.26 30.49 11.38
CA ILE A 458 -13.16 29.49 11.99
C ILE A 458 -12.38 28.23 12.39
N LEU A 459 -11.43 27.76 11.57
CA LEU A 459 -10.60 26.59 11.89
C LEU A 459 -9.75 26.73 13.15
N LYS A 460 -9.55 27.95 13.66
CA LYS A 460 -8.84 28.22 14.92
C LYS A 460 -9.74 28.19 16.15
N GLU A 461 -11.05 28.19 15.96
CA GLU A 461 -12.05 28.13 17.05
C GLU A 461 -12.25 26.70 17.58
N SER A 462 -12.97 26.57 18.70
CA SER A 462 -13.35 25.24 19.23
C SER A 462 -14.25 24.48 18.24
N ILE A 463 -14.24 23.13 18.30
CA ILE A 463 -15.04 22.29 17.39
C ILE A 463 -16.53 22.62 17.51
N GLU A 464 -17.02 22.94 18.71
CA GLU A 464 -18.40 23.35 18.97
C GLU A 464 -18.75 24.67 18.29
N THR A 465 -17.85 25.67 18.38
CA THR A 465 -18.01 26.97 17.71
C THR A 465 -17.92 26.83 16.19
N GLN A 466 -17.00 25.99 15.70
CA GLN A 466 -16.89 25.67 14.28
C GLN A 466 -18.20 25.09 13.75
N LYS A 467 -18.79 24.11 14.46
CA LYS A 467 -20.08 23.53 14.10
C LYS A 467 -21.18 24.59 14.02
N GLU A 468 -21.30 25.46 15.02
CA GLU A 468 -22.32 26.52 15.02
C GLU A 468 -22.16 27.50 13.85
N LEU A 469 -20.94 27.95 13.59
CA LEU A 469 -20.62 28.91 12.53
C LEU A 469 -20.75 28.29 11.13
N LEU A 470 -20.33 27.04 10.95
CA LEU A 470 -20.50 26.31 9.69
C LEU A 470 -21.97 25.95 9.44
N SER A 471 -22.71 25.48 10.47
CA SER A 471 -24.15 25.17 10.34
C SER A 471 -25.01 26.40 10.03
N SER A 472 -24.58 27.59 10.41
CA SER A 472 -25.34 28.84 10.22
C SER A 472 -25.01 29.61 8.94
N SER A 473 -23.99 29.21 8.16
CA SER A 473 -23.61 29.86 6.90
C SER A 473 -23.53 28.88 5.73
N PRO A 474 -24.57 28.83 4.86
CA PRO A 474 -24.57 28.01 3.65
C PRO A 474 -23.41 28.30 2.70
N GLU A 475 -22.93 29.54 2.65
CA GLU A 475 -21.81 29.96 1.80
C GLU A 475 -20.50 29.28 2.23
N LEU A 476 -20.26 29.21 3.54
CA LEU A 476 -19.09 28.54 4.11
C LEU A 476 -19.18 27.02 3.93
N GLN A 477 -20.38 26.42 4.07
CA GLN A 477 -20.56 24.99 3.77
C GLN A 477 -20.23 24.67 2.32
N GLN A 478 -20.69 25.50 1.38
CA GLN A 478 -20.38 25.34 -0.04
C GLN A 478 -18.88 25.50 -0.32
N GLU A 479 -18.20 26.40 0.40
CA GLU A 479 -16.73 26.54 0.31
C GLU A 479 -16.02 25.27 0.80
N VAL A 480 -16.44 24.71 1.94
CA VAL A 480 -15.91 23.45 2.48
C VAL A 480 -16.13 22.29 1.50
N ASP A 481 -17.32 22.14 0.94
CA ASP A 481 -17.62 21.10 -0.07
C ASP A 481 -16.68 21.19 -1.28
N LYS A 482 -16.50 22.41 -1.81
CA LYS A 482 -15.60 22.66 -2.96
C LYS A 482 -14.15 22.35 -2.60
N PHE A 483 -13.70 22.77 -1.42
CA PHE A 483 -12.36 22.50 -0.94
C PHE A 483 -12.11 21.00 -0.80
N MET A 484 -13.01 20.26 -0.14
CA MET A 484 -12.89 18.81 0.05
C MET A 484 -12.92 18.06 -1.29
N GLN A 485 -13.77 18.49 -2.23
CA GLN A 485 -13.79 17.92 -3.58
C GLN A 485 -12.48 18.16 -4.34
N ALA A 486 -11.88 19.35 -4.22
CA ALA A 486 -10.57 19.63 -4.80
C ALA A 486 -9.47 18.76 -4.17
N VAL A 487 -9.50 18.56 -2.85
CA VAL A 487 -8.55 17.68 -2.13
C VAL A 487 -8.65 16.25 -2.63
N VAL A 488 -9.84 15.64 -2.64
CA VAL A 488 -10.05 14.25 -3.09
C VAL A 488 -9.67 14.09 -4.57
N SER A 489 -9.94 15.11 -5.40
CA SER A 489 -9.55 15.10 -6.82
C SER A 489 -8.05 15.28 -7.03
N ARG A 490 -7.30 15.82 -6.06
CA ARG A 490 -5.87 16.14 -6.19
C ARG A 490 -4.96 15.14 -5.51
N LEU A 491 -5.35 14.55 -4.38
CA LEU A 491 -4.51 13.62 -3.62
C LEU A 491 -4.71 12.19 -4.11
N SER A 492 -3.64 11.39 -4.11
CA SER A 492 -3.75 9.94 -4.32
C SER A 492 -4.31 9.28 -3.08
N LYS A 493 -4.69 8.02 -3.20
CA LYS A 493 -5.10 7.20 -2.06
C LYS A 493 -4.04 7.17 -0.96
N ASP A 494 -2.77 6.94 -1.32
CA ASP A 494 -1.65 6.91 -0.36
C ASP A 494 -1.41 8.29 0.29
N GLU A 495 -1.65 9.38 -0.46
CA GLU A 495 -1.54 10.75 0.09
C GLU A 495 -2.69 11.05 1.06
N LEU A 496 -3.91 10.60 0.76
CA LEU A 496 -5.05 10.70 1.68
C LEU A 496 -4.84 9.84 2.94
N GLU A 497 -4.30 8.63 2.80
CA GLU A 497 -3.94 7.78 3.93
C GLU A 497 -2.85 8.42 4.79
N ALA A 498 -1.84 9.04 4.17
CA ALA A 498 -0.81 9.78 4.88
C ALA A 498 -1.39 10.99 5.66
N VAL A 499 -2.41 11.67 5.12
CA VAL A 499 -3.16 12.73 5.84
C VAL A 499 -3.89 12.15 7.06
N GLU A 500 -4.59 11.03 6.90
CA GLU A 500 -5.35 10.40 7.99
C GLU A 500 -4.45 9.83 9.10
N GLN A 501 -3.29 9.31 8.73
CA GLN A 501 -2.30 8.76 9.66
C GLN A 501 -1.30 9.81 10.17
N CYS A 502 -1.48 11.09 9.83
CA CYS A 502 -0.56 12.17 10.21
C CYS A 502 0.91 11.91 9.80
N GLN A 503 1.14 11.23 8.67
CA GLN A 503 2.46 10.90 8.15
C GLN A 503 3.03 12.05 7.31
N TYR A 504 3.34 13.16 7.98
CA TYR A 504 3.75 14.42 7.34
C TYR A 504 4.97 14.27 6.41
N GLY A 505 5.97 13.48 6.80
CA GLY A 505 7.18 13.29 5.99
C GLY A 505 6.92 12.56 4.67
N GLN A 506 6.01 11.57 4.68
CA GLN A 506 5.59 10.87 3.47
C GLN A 506 4.78 11.79 2.56
N LEU A 507 3.84 12.55 3.14
CA LEU A 507 3.03 13.51 2.42
C LEU A 507 3.88 14.63 1.79
N ALA A 508 4.78 15.24 2.57
CA ALA A 508 5.70 16.29 2.11
C ALA A 508 6.54 15.82 0.93
N LYS A 509 7.09 14.60 1.02
CA LYS A 509 7.89 14.01 -0.05
C LYS A 509 7.07 13.72 -1.31
N SER A 510 5.85 13.20 -1.15
CA SER A 510 4.97 12.87 -2.29
C SER A 510 4.53 14.13 -3.06
N LEU A 511 4.10 15.15 -2.31
CA LEU A 511 3.63 16.42 -2.88
C LEU A 511 4.78 17.31 -3.36
N GLY A 512 6.00 17.13 -2.82
CA GLY A 512 7.14 18.00 -3.12
C GLY A 512 7.04 19.35 -2.40
N THR A 513 6.73 19.31 -1.10
CA THR A 513 6.53 20.50 -0.26
C THR A 513 7.30 20.41 1.06
N SER A 514 7.20 21.43 1.91
CA SER A 514 7.81 21.45 3.25
C SER A 514 7.09 20.51 4.21
N LEU A 515 7.78 20.10 5.29
CA LEU A 515 7.14 19.35 6.36
C LEU A 515 6.03 20.17 7.03
N HIS A 516 6.27 21.47 7.25
CA HIS A 516 5.28 22.39 7.80
C HIS A 516 4.04 22.51 6.91
N ARG A 517 4.20 22.65 5.59
CA ARG A 517 3.05 22.72 4.67
C ARG A 517 2.28 21.41 4.66
N ALA A 518 2.95 20.26 4.75
CA ALA A 518 2.27 18.97 4.88
C ALA A 518 1.47 18.86 6.20
N GLN A 519 1.99 19.40 7.30
CA GLN A 519 1.27 19.51 8.57
C GLN A 519 0.07 20.45 8.44
N GLU A 520 0.23 21.61 7.82
CA GLU A 520 -0.84 22.58 7.57
C GLU A 520 -1.97 21.97 6.73
N ILE A 521 -1.62 21.32 5.61
CA ILE A 521 -2.56 20.57 4.76
C ILE A 521 -3.34 19.55 5.59
N THR A 522 -2.62 18.76 6.39
CA THR A 522 -3.23 17.70 7.21
C THR A 522 -4.15 18.29 8.27
N GLN A 523 -3.73 19.37 8.94
CA GLN A 523 -4.51 20.05 9.97
C GLN A 523 -5.79 20.65 9.37
N ILE A 524 -5.70 21.38 8.25
CA ILE A 524 -6.86 21.96 7.59
C ILE A 524 -7.86 20.86 7.20
N ILE A 525 -7.40 19.78 6.56
CA ILE A 525 -8.26 18.68 6.11
C ILE A 525 -8.94 17.99 7.30
N ASN A 526 -8.17 17.64 8.34
CA ASN A 526 -8.72 16.90 9.49
C ASN A 526 -9.68 17.75 10.32
N THR A 527 -9.34 19.03 10.59
CA THR A 527 -10.24 19.94 11.30
C THR A 527 -11.54 20.17 10.52
N LEU A 528 -11.47 20.34 9.20
CA LEU A 528 -12.67 20.45 8.36
C LEU A 528 -13.49 19.16 8.36
N LYS A 529 -12.85 17.98 8.24
CA LYS A 529 -13.54 16.69 8.32
C LYS A 529 -14.31 16.56 9.63
N GLU A 530 -13.71 16.91 10.76
CA GLU A 530 -14.32 16.81 12.10
C GLU A 530 -15.44 17.83 12.32
N GLY A 531 -15.19 19.11 12.05
CA GLY A 531 -16.17 20.19 12.22
C GLY A 531 -17.37 20.07 11.26
N TYR A 532 -17.13 19.67 10.01
CA TYR A 532 -18.16 19.55 8.98
C TYR A 532 -19.01 18.28 9.13
N ALA A 533 -18.42 17.14 9.50
CA ALA A 533 -19.16 15.89 9.75
C ALA A 533 -20.18 16.03 10.90
N LEU A 534 -19.98 17.01 11.81
CA LEU A 534 -20.88 17.29 12.91
C LEU A 534 -21.97 18.34 12.58
N ALA A 535 -21.85 19.06 11.46
CA ALA A 535 -22.71 20.19 11.06
C ALA A 535 -23.87 19.82 10.11
N THR A 536 -23.81 18.66 9.43
CA THR A 536 -24.76 18.29 8.36
C THR A 536 -25.13 16.79 8.40
N PRO A 537 -26.43 16.40 8.41
CA PRO A 537 -26.82 15.00 8.23
C PRO A 537 -27.03 14.66 6.74
N LEU A 538 -25.94 14.43 5.99
CA LEU A 538 -25.75 13.78 4.66
C LEU A 538 -24.51 14.43 4.00
N ARG A 539 -23.49 13.78 3.44
CA ARG A 539 -23.32 12.49 2.75
C ARG A 539 -22.04 11.80 3.25
N ARG A 540 -22.13 10.53 3.67
CA ARG A 540 -20.94 9.67 3.90
C ARG A 540 -20.35 9.10 2.59
N ASP A 541 -21.04 9.30 1.47
CA ASP A 541 -20.77 8.55 0.24
C ASP A 541 -19.58 9.12 -0.56
N ILE A 542 -19.32 10.44 -0.47
CA ILE A 542 -18.23 11.11 -1.24
C ILE A 542 -16.83 10.77 -0.68
N LEU A 543 -16.74 10.30 0.57
CA LEU A 543 -15.45 10.02 1.23
C LEU A 543 -15.12 8.53 1.35
N ARG A 544 -16.04 7.61 1.01
CA ARG A 544 -15.84 6.15 1.14
C ARG A 544 -15.89 5.39 -0.18
N GLU A 545 -16.64 5.86 -1.17
CA GLU A 545 -16.78 5.15 -2.46
C GLU A 545 -15.82 5.70 -3.51
N GLU A 546 -14.54 5.35 -3.43
CA GLU A 546 -13.64 5.21 -4.60
C GLU A 546 -12.27 4.63 -4.19
N ILE A 547 -12.28 3.58 -3.38
CA ILE A 547 -11.09 2.78 -3.07
C ILE A 547 -11.27 1.35 -3.60
N PRO A 548 -10.79 1.03 -4.81
CA PRO A 548 -10.58 -0.35 -5.21
C PRO A 548 -9.38 -0.91 -4.42
N SER A 549 -9.58 -2.03 -3.72
CA SER A 549 -8.50 -2.78 -3.07
C SER A 549 -7.65 -3.50 -4.13
N GLN A 550 -6.41 -3.06 -4.33
CA GLN A 550 -5.33 -3.92 -4.84
C GLN A 550 -4.15 -3.84 -3.90
N ASN A 551 -3.95 -4.90 -3.12
CA ASN A 551 -2.70 -5.18 -2.42
C ASN A 551 -2.12 -6.47 -3.02
N GLY A 552 -0.92 -6.36 -3.56
CA GLY A 552 -0.08 -7.45 -4.01
C GLY A 552 1.39 -7.08 -3.79
N ASP A 553 1.90 -7.52 -2.64
CA ASP A 553 3.28 -7.90 -2.33
C ASP A 553 4.45 -7.03 -2.81
N ASN A 554 5.03 -6.27 -1.87
CA ASN A 554 6.44 -5.88 -1.88
C ASN A 554 7.14 -6.40 -0.62
N LYS A 555 7.72 -7.61 -0.71
CA LYS A 555 8.78 -8.05 0.23
C LYS A 555 10.14 -7.96 -0.46
N VAL A 556 10.96 -7.10 0.13
CA VAL A 556 12.36 -6.85 -0.21
C VAL A 556 13.19 -8.09 0.09
N VAL A 557 13.80 -8.69 -0.94
CA VAL A 557 14.88 -9.70 -0.77
C VAL A 557 16.18 -9.11 -1.28
N LYS A 558 17.16 -9.00 -0.37
CA LYS A 558 18.55 -8.60 -0.65
C LYS A 558 19.21 -9.62 -1.57
N LEU A 559 19.72 -9.17 -2.71
CA LEU A 559 20.61 -9.92 -3.60
C LEU A 559 22.06 -9.67 -3.18
N GLN A 560 22.78 -10.74 -2.82
CA GLN A 560 24.24 -10.77 -2.80
C GLN A 560 24.76 -11.54 -4.02
N HIS A 561 25.79 -10.96 -4.64
CA HIS A 561 26.53 -11.46 -5.80
C HIS A 561 27.35 -12.74 -5.49
N ALA A 562 27.43 -13.64 -6.47
CA ALA A 562 28.67 -14.38 -6.75
C ALA A 562 28.71 -14.88 -8.20
N SER A 563 29.91 -14.86 -8.75
CA SER A 563 30.26 -14.86 -10.17
C SER A 563 30.57 -16.25 -10.74
N VAL A 564 30.48 -16.31 -12.07
CA VAL A 564 30.82 -17.40 -13.00
C VAL A 564 32.19 -18.06 -12.76
N SER A 565 32.28 -19.39 -12.96
CA SER A 565 33.42 -20.06 -13.64
C SER A 565 32.95 -21.37 -14.31
N ARG A 566 33.21 -21.51 -15.62
CA ARG A 566 33.12 -22.79 -16.35
C ARG A 566 34.49 -23.48 -16.35
N SER A 567 34.55 -24.79 -16.09
CA SER A 567 35.49 -25.67 -16.81
C SER A 567 35.09 -27.16 -16.76
N ARG A 568 35.14 -27.76 -17.96
CA ARG A 568 35.11 -29.17 -18.36
C ARG A 568 35.43 -30.23 -17.29
N GLN A 569 34.52 -31.20 -17.13
CA GLN A 569 34.81 -32.63 -16.97
C GLN A 569 33.51 -33.44 -17.18
N GLU A 570 33.07 -33.54 -18.43
CA GLU A 570 32.11 -34.56 -18.85
C GLU A 570 32.94 -35.83 -19.11
N ASP A 571 32.81 -36.84 -18.24
CA ASP A 571 32.98 -38.29 -18.53
C ASP A 571 33.09 -39.18 -17.27
N SER A 572 32.81 -38.67 -16.06
CA SER A 572 32.82 -39.51 -14.83
C SER A 572 31.63 -39.31 -13.87
N PHE A 573 30.66 -38.46 -14.20
CA PHE A 573 29.68 -37.98 -13.20
C PHE A 573 28.33 -38.73 -13.16
N VAL A 574 28.21 -39.90 -13.80
CA VAL A 574 26.91 -40.59 -13.94
C VAL A 574 26.80 -41.84 -13.06
N ALA A 575 27.91 -42.34 -12.51
CA ALA A 575 27.88 -43.43 -11.53
C ALA A 575 27.84 -42.92 -10.07
N GLU A 576 28.25 -41.68 -9.82
CA GLU A 576 28.36 -41.11 -8.46
C GLU A 576 27.06 -40.43 -7.98
N VAL A 577 26.23 -39.93 -8.92
CA VAL A 577 24.92 -39.31 -8.61
C VAL A 577 23.90 -40.33 -8.06
N VAL A 578 24.09 -41.62 -8.32
CA VAL A 578 23.16 -42.68 -7.90
C VAL A 578 23.41 -43.15 -6.46
N ASP A 579 24.58 -42.90 -5.88
CA ASP A 579 24.89 -43.34 -4.50
C ASP A 579 25.12 -42.15 -3.52
N SER A 580 25.55 -40.97 -3.98
CA SER A 580 25.89 -39.86 -3.07
C SER A 580 24.75 -38.87 -2.77
N THR A 581 23.55 -39.06 -3.33
CA THR A 581 22.34 -38.27 -2.99
C THR A 581 21.40 -39.00 -2.02
N LEU A 582 21.87 -40.09 -1.41
CA LEU A 582 21.08 -40.91 -0.50
C LEU A 582 21.19 -40.50 0.98
N GLU A 583 22.15 -39.66 1.39
CA GLU A 583 22.32 -39.34 2.82
C GLU A 583 22.46 -37.86 3.23
N GLU A 584 22.58 -36.89 2.32
CA GLU A 584 22.70 -35.48 2.73
C GLU A 584 21.73 -34.56 1.98
N MET A 585 20.48 -34.54 2.47
CA MET A 585 19.52 -33.43 2.51
C MET A 585 18.12 -34.01 2.75
N GLN A 586 17.87 -34.46 3.99
CA GLN A 586 16.50 -34.63 4.47
C GLN A 586 15.91 -33.24 4.72
N ASP A 587 15.41 -32.62 3.66
CA ASP A 587 14.62 -31.39 3.76
C ASP A 587 13.18 -31.81 4.14
N ASP A 588 12.78 -31.57 5.39
CA ASP A 588 11.47 -31.94 5.96
C ASP A 588 10.29 -31.45 5.07
N PHE A 589 10.52 -30.39 4.30
CA PHE A 589 9.56 -29.78 3.38
C PHE A 589 9.21 -30.66 2.17
N ALA A 590 10.19 -31.37 1.59
CA ALA A 590 9.95 -32.25 0.44
C ALA A 590 9.24 -33.55 0.83
N LEU A 591 9.50 -34.04 2.05
CA LEU A 591 8.81 -35.19 2.62
C LEU A 591 7.35 -34.84 2.98
N GLN A 592 7.11 -33.65 3.52
CA GLN A 592 5.77 -33.10 3.76
C GLN A 592 4.95 -32.99 2.46
N GLN A 593 5.51 -32.40 1.39
CA GLN A 593 4.80 -32.29 0.12
C GLN A 593 4.51 -33.65 -0.52
N SER A 594 5.46 -34.60 -0.43
CA SER A 594 5.24 -35.96 -0.94
C SER A 594 4.14 -36.71 -0.17
N GLN A 595 4.01 -36.51 1.14
CA GLN A 595 2.97 -37.12 1.96
C GLN A 595 1.60 -36.46 1.72
N GLU A 596 1.58 -35.15 1.49
CA GLU A 596 0.35 -34.38 1.21
C GLU A 596 -0.23 -34.72 -0.17
N ILE A 597 0.62 -34.91 -1.19
CA ILE A 597 0.23 -35.40 -2.52
C ILE A 597 -0.30 -36.84 -2.44
N SER A 598 0.30 -37.70 -1.61
CA SER A 598 -0.18 -39.08 -1.40
C SER A 598 -1.51 -39.15 -0.65
N ALA A 599 -1.77 -38.21 0.28
CA ALA A 599 -3.03 -38.14 1.04
C ALA A 599 -4.19 -37.55 0.22
N ARG A 600 -3.89 -36.67 -0.75
CA ARG A 600 -4.88 -35.98 -1.61
C ARG A 600 -5.28 -36.73 -2.89
N ARG A 601 -4.77 -37.95 -3.09
CA ARG A 601 -5.15 -38.90 -4.18
C ARG A 601 -6.64 -39.28 -4.23
N LYS A 602 -7.52 -38.69 -3.42
CA LYS A 602 -8.96 -39.01 -3.40
C LYS A 602 -9.87 -37.86 -3.80
N THR A 603 -9.35 -36.64 -4.03
CA THR A 603 -10.19 -35.44 -4.21
C THR A 603 -9.76 -34.48 -5.33
N SER A 604 -8.56 -34.62 -5.92
CA SER A 604 -8.16 -33.80 -7.07
C SER A 604 -8.55 -34.45 -8.41
N PRO A 605 -9.19 -33.73 -9.34
CA PRO A 605 -9.45 -34.21 -10.70
C PRO A 605 -8.21 -34.41 -11.59
N LEU A 606 -7.01 -33.97 -11.15
CA LEU A 606 -5.73 -34.35 -11.80
C LEU A 606 -5.27 -35.78 -11.42
N THR A 607 -5.95 -36.41 -10.46
CA THR A 607 -5.64 -37.78 -10.01
C THR A 607 -5.94 -38.83 -11.09
N ASP A 608 -7.00 -38.66 -11.87
CA ASP A 608 -7.34 -39.61 -12.93
C ASP A 608 -6.36 -39.50 -14.12
N GLU A 609 -5.91 -38.28 -14.42
CA GLU A 609 -4.95 -38.00 -15.49
C GLU A 609 -3.55 -38.50 -15.15
N ILE A 610 -3.08 -38.30 -13.91
CA ILE A 610 -1.79 -38.83 -13.48
C ILE A 610 -1.80 -40.36 -13.43
N GLU A 611 -2.91 -40.99 -13.00
CA GLU A 611 -3.04 -42.45 -12.99
C GLU A 611 -3.12 -43.05 -14.41
N ASP A 612 -3.74 -42.38 -15.38
CA ASP A 612 -3.71 -42.78 -16.80
C ASP A 612 -2.28 -42.72 -17.39
N VAL A 613 -1.57 -41.61 -17.15
CA VAL A 613 -0.18 -41.47 -17.60
C VAL A 613 0.72 -42.51 -16.93
N ILE A 614 0.52 -42.78 -15.65
CA ILE A 614 1.22 -43.85 -14.92
C ILE A 614 0.94 -45.21 -15.57
N ALA A 615 -0.32 -45.53 -15.88
CA ALA A 615 -0.69 -46.81 -16.48
C ALA A 615 -0.02 -47.00 -17.85
N ARG A 616 -0.06 -45.96 -18.69
CA ARG A 616 0.58 -45.95 -20.02
C ARG A 616 2.11 -46.02 -19.93
N MET A 617 2.71 -45.34 -18.95
CA MET A 617 4.15 -45.45 -18.68
C MET A 617 4.56 -46.87 -18.31
N ARG A 618 3.77 -47.59 -17.49
CA ARG A 618 4.03 -48.99 -17.14
C ARG A 618 3.92 -49.91 -18.35
N GLU A 619 2.94 -49.68 -19.21
CA GLU A 619 2.79 -50.44 -20.46
C GLU A 619 4.02 -50.26 -21.36
N VAL A 620 4.45 -49.02 -21.60
CA VAL A 620 5.62 -48.74 -22.45
C VAL A 620 6.93 -49.20 -21.77
N ALA A 621 7.05 -49.10 -20.44
CA ALA A 621 8.19 -49.63 -19.70
C ALA A 621 8.32 -51.16 -19.82
N SER A 622 7.19 -51.88 -19.87
CA SER A 622 7.18 -53.33 -20.10
C SER A 622 7.75 -53.70 -21.48
N ILE A 623 7.54 -52.84 -22.49
CA ILE A 623 8.07 -53.02 -23.85
C ILE A 623 9.57 -52.68 -23.90
N VAL A 624 9.97 -51.58 -23.27
CA VAL A 624 11.34 -51.05 -23.33
C VAL A 624 12.30 -51.89 -22.46
N TYR A 625 11.90 -52.24 -21.24
CA TYR A 625 12.77 -52.90 -20.26
C TYR A 625 12.40 -54.36 -19.98
N GLY A 626 11.25 -54.84 -20.47
CA GLY A 626 10.72 -56.15 -20.08
C GLY A 626 10.20 -56.16 -18.64
N ASP A 627 10.04 -54.98 -18.04
CA ASP A 627 9.60 -54.78 -16.67
C ASP A 627 8.71 -53.53 -16.58
N PRO A 628 7.40 -53.68 -16.29
CA PRO A 628 6.49 -52.55 -16.12
C PRO A 628 6.83 -51.64 -14.93
N ASP A 629 7.64 -52.13 -13.98
CA ASP A 629 8.01 -51.40 -12.76
C ASP A 629 9.39 -50.74 -12.83
N ALA A 630 10.04 -50.78 -14.00
CA ALA A 630 11.39 -50.24 -14.22
C ALA A 630 11.54 -48.74 -13.90
N LEU A 631 10.44 -47.98 -13.87
CA LEU A 631 10.42 -46.54 -13.62
C LEU A 631 9.86 -46.14 -12.24
N ASN A 632 9.56 -47.07 -11.33
CA ASN A 632 8.95 -46.71 -10.05
C ASN A 632 9.85 -45.81 -9.19
N GLY A 633 11.15 -46.10 -9.12
CA GLY A 633 12.11 -45.23 -8.42
C GLY A 633 12.24 -43.84 -9.05
N VAL A 634 12.18 -43.76 -10.39
CA VAL A 634 12.17 -42.49 -11.13
C VAL A 634 10.91 -41.69 -10.81
N ARG A 635 9.74 -42.34 -10.78
CA ARG A 635 8.47 -41.69 -10.46
C ARG A 635 8.47 -41.09 -9.06
N GLU A 636 8.96 -41.83 -8.06
CA GLU A 636 9.09 -41.32 -6.69
C GLU A 636 10.01 -40.10 -6.60
N GLN A 637 11.10 -40.08 -7.38
CA GLN A 637 12.01 -38.93 -7.43
C GLN A 637 11.39 -37.72 -8.14
N VAL A 638 10.66 -37.94 -9.24
CA VAL A 638 9.96 -36.88 -9.97
C VAL A 638 8.82 -36.28 -9.14
N VAL A 639 8.15 -37.08 -8.30
CA VAL A 639 7.16 -36.59 -7.33
C VAL A 639 7.79 -35.67 -6.28
N ARG A 640 9.01 -36.00 -5.82
CA ARG A 640 9.75 -35.18 -4.85
C ARG A 640 10.35 -33.92 -5.48
N ASN A 641 10.79 -34.00 -6.73
CA ASN A 641 11.35 -32.88 -7.46
C ASN A 641 11.01 -32.98 -8.97
N PRO A 642 9.94 -32.30 -9.42
CA PRO A 642 9.46 -32.41 -10.80
C PRO A 642 10.42 -31.83 -11.84
N SER A 643 11.42 -31.05 -11.43
CA SER A 643 12.47 -30.56 -12.33
C SER A 643 13.42 -31.68 -12.79
N LEU A 644 13.51 -32.78 -12.05
CA LEU A 644 14.28 -33.97 -12.44
C LEU A 644 13.63 -34.74 -13.59
N GLY A 645 12.32 -34.58 -13.83
CA GLY A 645 11.62 -35.35 -14.86
C GLY A 645 12.18 -35.15 -16.26
N ASP A 646 12.52 -33.91 -16.62
CA ASP A 646 13.14 -33.59 -17.90
C ASP A 646 14.61 -34.04 -17.99
N GLU A 647 15.31 -34.09 -16.85
CA GLU A 647 16.65 -34.66 -16.74
C GLU A 647 16.60 -36.18 -17.03
N VAL A 648 15.69 -36.88 -16.36
CA VAL A 648 15.54 -38.34 -16.47
C VAL A 648 14.99 -38.72 -17.84
N ALA A 649 14.05 -37.95 -18.39
CA ALA A 649 13.59 -38.13 -19.76
C ALA A 649 14.76 -38.06 -20.77
N ARG A 650 15.68 -37.11 -20.61
CA ARG A 650 16.88 -36.99 -21.46
C ARG A 650 17.85 -38.15 -21.27
N VAL A 651 18.00 -38.65 -20.04
CA VAL A 651 18.83 -39.83 -19.74
C VAL A 651 18.25 -41.08 -20.38
N ILE A 652 16.93 -41.29 -20.27
CA ILE A 652 16.22 -42.41 -20.93
C ILE A 652 16.41 -42.33 -22.44
N GLU A 653 16.29 -41.14 -23.05
CA GLU A 653 16.45 -40.97 -24.50
C GLU A 653 17.89 -41.24 -24.98
N ARG A 654 18.90 -40.79 -24.22
CA ARG A 654 20.31 -40.90 -24.62
C ARG A 654 20.95 -42.23 -24.24
N SER A 655 20.56 -42.81 -23.12
CA SER A 655 21.20 -43.98 -22.52
C SER A 655 20.20 -44.77 -21.67
N PRO A 656 19.18 -45.38 -22.30
CA PRO A 656 18.08 -46.06 -21.59
C PRO A 656 18.57 -47.22 -20.72
N GLN A 657 19.70 -47.84 -21.07
CA GLN A 657 20.35 -48.89 -20.29
C GLN A 657 20.83 -48.47 -18.89
N ILE A 658 20.95 -47.16 -18.61
CA ILE A 658 21.31 -46.62 -17.29
C ILE A 658 20.16 -46.85 -16.30
N VAL A 659 18.91 -46.72 -16.77
CA VAL A 659 17.71 -46.93 -15.94
C VAL A 659 17.51 -48.42 -15.69
N LYS A 660 17.51 -49.23 -16.76
CA LYS A 660 17.48 -50.69 -16.68
C LYS A 660 17.93 -51.31 -17.99
N LYS A 661 18.39 -52.56 -17.97
CA LYS A 661 18.72 -53.30 -19.19
C LYS A 661 17.49 -53.41 -20.09
N LEU A 662 17.59 -52.91 -21.33
CA LEU A 662 16.51 -53.02 -22.32
C LEU A 662 16.14 -54.50 -22.60
N ALA A 663 14.89 -54.74 -22.99
CA ALA A 663 14.39 -56.06 -23.38
C ALA A 663 15.10 -56.64 -24.62
N GLY A 664 15.09 -57.96 -24.76
CA GLY A 664 15.72 -58.69 -25.88
C GLY A 664 17.24 -58.79 -25.81
N LYS A 665 17.86 -59.45 -26.79
CA LYS A 665 19.32 -59.71 -26.87
C LYS A 665 19.96 -58.91 -28.01
N LYS A 666 21.11 -58.31 -27.70
CA LYS A 666 22.00 -57.65 -28.67
C LYS A 666 23.33 -58.38 -28.65
N ASN A 667 23.61 -59.15 -29.70
CA ASN A 667 24.83 -59.94 -29.83
C ASN A 667 25.65 -59.41 -31.02
N VAL A 668 26.85 -59.95 -31.23
CA VAL A 668 27.74 -59.58 -32.34
C VAL A 668 27.10 -59.77 -33.73
N PHE A 669 26.10 -60.67 -33.84
CA PHE A 669 25.38 -60.98 -35.08
C PHE A 669 24.10 -60.14 -35.29
N GLY A 670 23.76 -59.21 -34.39
CA GLY A 670 22.60 -58.32 -34.54
C GLY A 670 21.67 -58.29 -33.32
N LYS A 671 20.57 -57.52 -33.46
CA LYS A 671 19.52 -57.35 -32.45
C LYS A 671 18.35 -58.29 -32.75
N ASP A 672 17.84 -58.98 -31.75
CA ASP A 672 16.59 -59.74 -31.88
C ASP A 672 15.37 -58.78 -31.97
N SER A 673 14.20 -59.34 -32.31
CA SER A 673 12.98 -58.56 -32.53
C SER A 673 12.58 -57.76 -31.28
N ALA A 674 12.68 -58.39 -30.10
CA ALA A 674 12.38 -57.75 -28.82
C ALA A 674 13.31 -56.55 -28.55
N ARG A 675 14.60 -56.65 -28.89
CA ARG A 675 15.55 -55.55 -28.73
C ARG A 675 15.30 -54.38 -29.67
N LYS A 676 14.85 -54.63 -30.91
CA LYS A 676 14.48 -53.56 -31.85
C LYS A 676 13.24 -52.80 -31.37
N ILE A 677 12.20 -53.55 -30.97
CA ILE A 677 10.96 -52.97 -30.44
C ILE A 677 11.24 -52.15 -29.19
N ALA A 678 12.09 -52.66 -28.28
CA ALA A 678 12.48 -51.92 -27.07
C ALA A 678 13.15 -50.58 -27.39
N GLU A 679 14.10 -50.54 -28.31
CA GLU A 679 14.80 -49.31 -28.69
C GLU A 679 13.87 -48.29 -29.40
N ASP A 680 12.92 -48.76 -30.21
CA ASP A 680 11.96 -47.89 -30.91
C ASP A 680 11.00 -47.16 -29.95
N HIS A 681 10.75 -47.72 -28.76
CA HIS A 681 9.82 -47.18 -27.76
C HIS A 681 10.49 -46.30 -26.68
N VAL A 682 11.82 -46.19 -26.68
CA VAL A 682 12.60 -45.39 -25.72
C VAL A 682 12.20 -43.90 -25.75
N CYS A 683 12.00 -43.33 -26.93
CA CYS A 683 11.64 -41.92 -27.08
C CYS A 683 10.20 -41.65 -26.63
N LEU A 684 9.30 -42.62 -26.80
CA LEU A 684 7.93 -42.53 -26.30
C LEU A 684 7.92 -42.55 -24.77
N LEU A 685 8.71 -43.45 -24.17
CA LEU A 685 8.87 -43.55 -22.73
C LEU A 685 9.48 -42.27 -22.13
N SER A 686 10.48 -41.68 -22.79
CA SER A 686 11.07 -40.39 -22.42
C SER A 686 10.05 -39.25 -22.43
N SER A 687 9.23 -39.14 -23.49
CA SER A 687 8.16 -38.13 -23.55
C SER A 687 7.16 -38.30 -22.42
N MET A 688 6.73 -39.53 -22.14
CA MET A 688 5.76 -39.81 -21.07
C MET A 688 6.31 -39.48 -19.67
N VAL A 689 7.63 -39.64 -19.45
CA VAL A 689 8.29 -39.22 -18.19
C VAL A 689 8.29 -37.70 -18.04
N SER A 690 8.46 -36.95 -19.13
CA SER A 690 8.37 -35.49 -19.13
C SER A 690 6.92 -35.03 -18.92
N ASP A 691 5.95 -35.65 -19.60
CA ASP A 691 4.51 -35.38 -19.42
C ASP A 691 4.07 -35.68 -17.96
N TYR A 692 4.54 -36.77 -17.37
CA TYR A 692 4.33 -37.08 -15.96
C TYR A 692 4.89 -36.00 -15.03
N ALA A 693 6.09 -35.48 -15.32
CA ALA A 693 6.71 -34.43 -14.53
C ALA A 693 5.99 -33.09 -14.63
N ASP A 694 5.44 -32.76 -15.80
CA ASP A 694 4.60 -31.57 -16.00
C ASP A 694 3.31 -31.67 -15.17
N ILE A 695 2.64 -32.83 -15.19
CA ILE A 695 1.42 -33.06 -14.39
C ILE A 695 1.72 -32.95 -12.89
N VAL A 696 2.81 -33.56 -12.42
CA VAL A 696 3.22 -33.46 -11.01
C VAL A 696 3.56 -32.01 -10.63
N ARG A 697 4.21 -31.25 -11.51
CA ARG A 697 4.54 -29.83 -11.29
C ARG A 697 3.28 -28.97 -11.20
N ASP A 698 2.29 -29.24 -12.02
CA ASP A 698 1.01 -28.54 -12.00
C ASP A 698 0.18 -28.92 -10.75
N MET A 699 0.22 -30.19 -10.32
CA MET A 699 -0.34 -30.61 -9.03
C MET A 699 0.35 -29.94 -7.83
N GLN A 700 1.67 -29.77 -7.87
CA GLN A 700 2.42 -29.03 -6.85
C GLN A 700 2.05 -27.53 -6.84
N LYS A 701 1.86 -26.91 -8.01
CA LYS A 701 1.40 -25.52 -8.10
C LYS A 701 -0.02 -25.33 -7.55
N GLU A 702 -0.93 -26.27 -7.82
CA GLU A 702 -2.29 -26.28 -7.25
C GLU A 702 -2.22 -26.40 -5.72
N ALA A 703 -1.36 -27.29 -5.19
CA ALA A 703 -1.12 -27.42 -3.75
C ALA A 703 -0.48 -26.17 -3.13
N ILE A 704 0.44 -25.49 -3.82
CA ILE A 704 1.06 -24.23 -3.38
C ILE A 704 0.04 -23.09 -3.37
N PHE A 705 -0.81 -22.99 -4.39
CA PHE A 705 -1.88 -22.00 -4.49
C PHE A 705 -2.92 -22.16 -3.36
N ASP A 706 -3.32 -23.41 -3.08
CA ASP A 706 -4.17 -23.74 -1.92
C ASP A 706 -3.48 -23.47 -0.58
N SER A 707 -2.17 -23.73 -0.47
CA SER A 707 -1.39 -23.45 0.75
C SER A 707 -1.24 -21.94 1.00
N HIS A 708 -1.18 -21.11 -0.05
CA HIS A 708 -1.16 -19.65 0.06
C HIS A 708 -2.53 -19.11 0.47
N SER A 709 -3.63 -19.67 -0.05
CA SER A 709 -4.99 -19.37 0.45
C SER A 709 -5.14 -19.76 1.93
N ARG A 710 -4.62 -20.91 2.37
CA ARG A 710 -4.68 -21.34 3.78
C ARG A 710 -3.67 -20.64 4.70
N GLN A 711 -2.54 -20.15 4.19
CA GLN A 711 -1.63 -19.27 4.95
C GLN A 711 -2.30 -17.92 5.23
N GLN A 712 -3.17 -17.46 4.33
CA GLN A 712 -4.03 -16.29 4.56
C GLN A 712 -5.06 -16.57 5.66
N ASP A 713 -5.52 -17.82 5.83
CA ASP A 713 -6.38 -18.25 6.94
C ASP A 713 -5.64 -18.45 8.28
N SER A 714 -4.30 -18.56 8.28
CA SER A 714 -3.51 -18.67 9.52
C SER A 714 -3.50 -17.38 10.36
N LEU A 715 -3.99 -16.27 9.79
CA LEU A 715 -4.20 -14.98 10.46
C LEU A 715 -5.43 -14.96 11.38
N TYR A 716 -6.26 -16.02 11.40
CA TYR A 716 -7.44 -16.08 12.27
C TYR A 716 -7.17 -16.80 13.61
N PRO A 717 -7.56 -16.20 14.75
CA PRO A 717 -7.37 -16.77 16.08
C PRO A 717 -8.19 -18.04 16.26
N ILE A 718 -7.66 -19.03 16.99
CA ILE A 718 -8.38 -20.25 17.37
C ILE A 718 -9.58 -19.82 18.22
N LYS A 719 -10.79 -19.94 17.64
CA LYS A 719 -12.04 -19.57 18.31
C LYS A 719 -12.21 -20.46 19.55
N LYS A 720 -12.43 -19.86 20.72
CA LYS A 720 -12.81 -20.62 21.91
C LYS A 720 -14.20 -21.23 21.69
N PRO A 721 -14.48 -22.44 22.20
CA PRO A 721 -15.85 -22.94 22.21
C PRO A 721 -16.71 -21.98 23.06
N SER A 722 -18.03 -21.96 22.85
CA SER A 722 -18.90 -21.22 23.78
C SER A 722 -18.73 -21.76 25.20
N ASN A 723 -19.07 -20.96 26.21
CA ASN A 723 -18.98 -21.41 27.60
C ASN A 723 -19.85 -22.67 27.83
N GLN A 724 -20.99 -22.78 27.13
CA GLN A 724 -21.88 -23.94 27.24
C GLN A 724 -21.26 -25.19 26.62
N LEU A 725 -20.65 -25.06 25.44
CA LEU A 725 -19.89 -26.16 24.83
C LEU A 725 -18.67 -26.51 25.70
N TYR A 726 -17.94 -25.53 26.22
CA TYR A 726 -16.81 -25.76 27.12
C TYR A 726 -17.23 -26.54 28.39
N GLU A 727 -18.30 -26.13 29.06
CA GLU A 727 -18.81 -26.86 30.23
C GLU A 727 -19.21 -28.28 29.87
N LEU A 728 -19.88 -28.49 28.72
CA LEU A 728 -20.21 -29.82 28.22
C LEU A 728 -18.96 -30.69 28.04
N LEU A 729 -17.92 -30.18 27.37
CA LEU A 729 -16.67 -30.90 27.10
C LEU A 729 -15.96 -31.40 28.38
N PHE A 730 -16.18 -30.74 29.51
CA PHE A 730 -15.56 -31.08 30.79
C PHE A 730 -16.55 -31.64 31.84
N THR A 731 -17.83 -31.80 31.50
CA THR A 731 -18.84 -32.48 32.32
C THR A 731 -18.56 -34.00 32.38
N GLN A 732 -19.02 -34.70 33.42
CA GLN A 732 -18.81 -36.15 33.52
C GLN A 732 -19.48 -36.89 32.33
N PRO A 733 -18.82 -37.91 31.72
CA PRO A 733 -19.30 -38.55 30.49
C PRO A 733 -20.74 -39.06 30.55
N GLN A 734 -21.18 -39.56 31.71
CA GLN A 734 -22.54 -40.05 31.95
C GLN A 734 -23.65 -39.00 31.76
N TYR A 735 -23.31 -37.70 31.77
CA TYR A 735 -24.27 -36.61 31.53
C TYR A 735 -24.06 -35.95 30.16
N GLN A 736 -22.91 -36.14 29.50
CA GLN A 736 -22.59 -35.52 28.21
C GLN A 736 -23.55 -36.00 27.11
N GLU A 737 -23.79 -37.31 27.03
CA GLU A 737 -24.71 -37.91 26.05
C GLU A 737 -26.14 -37.42 26.24
N LYS A 738 -26.62 -37.35 27.49
CA LYS A 738 -27.98 -36.89 27.80
C LYS A 738 -28.19 -35.42 27.46
N ILE A 739 -27.22 -34.56 27.79
CA ILE A 739 -27.26 -33.13 27.45
C ILE A 739 -27.24 -32.92 25.94
N LEU A 740 -26.45 -33.71 25.20
CA LEU A 740 -26.40 -33.65 23.75
C LEU A 740 -27.74 -34.09 23.14
N LEU A 741 -28.32 -35.22 23.56
CA LEU A 741 -29.61 -35.71 23.05
C LEU A 741 -30.76 -34.72 23.30
N GLU A 742 -30.73 -33.96 24.39
CA GLU A 742 -31.76 -32.99 24.75
C GLU A 742 -31.49 -31.58 24.16
N SER A 743 -30.32 -31.33 23.59
CA SER A 743 -29.93 -30.03 23.01
C SER A 743 -29.37 -30.18 21.59
N PRO A 744 -30.24 -30.14 20.56
CA PRO A 744 -29.82 -30.13 19.16
C PRO A 744 -28.89 -28.95 18.83
N VAL A 745 -29.02 -27.85 19.57
CA VAL A 745 -28.16 -26.67 19.45
C VAL A 745 -26.72 -26.97 19.88
N LEU A 746 -26.52 -27.65 21.01
CA LEU A 746 -25.18 -28.04 21.46
C LEU A 746 -24.59 -29.16 20.61
N GLN A 747 -25.41 -30.04 20.04
CA GLN A 747 -24.95 -31.02 19.03
C GLN A 747 -24.44 -30.31 17.77
N ALA A 748 -25.23 -29.40 17.21
CA ALA A 748 -24.84 -28.64 16.02
C ALA A 748 -23.61 -27.76 16.28
N GLU A 749 -23.51 -27.16 17.47
CA GLU A 749 -22.34 -26.38 17.87
C GLU A 749 -21.10 -27.27 18.03
N LEU A 750 -21.22 -28.45 18.65
CA LEU A 750 -20.12 -29.42 18.78
C LEU A 750 -19.62 -29.89 17.41
N VAL A 751 -20.53 -30.21 16.49
CA VAL A 751 -20.21 -30.62 15.11
C VAL A 751 -19.56 -29.46 14.35
N SER A 752 -20.13 -28.26 14.42
CA SER A 752 -19.58 -27.07 13.76
C SER A 752 -18.22 -26.66 14.33
N TYR A 753 -18.03 -26.78 15.65
CA TYR A 753 -16.75 -26.50 16.30
C TYR A 753 -15.68 -27.52 15.93
N MET A 754 -16.05 -28.80 15.79
CA MET A 754 -15.16 -29.84 15.29
C MET A 754 -14.81 -29.63 13.81
N GLN A 755 -15.78 -29.22 12.99
CA GLN A 755 -15.56 -28.83 11.60
C GLN A 755 -14.55 -27.68 11.52
N PHE A 756 -14.76 -26.62 12.32
CA PHE A 756 -13.84 -25.49 12.44
C PHE A 756 -12.43 -25.91 12.86
N ILE A 757 -12.29 -26.80 13.85
CA ILE A 757 -10.98 -27.35 14.25
C ILE A 757 -10.32 -28.09 13.09
N ASN A 758 -11.07 -28.94 12.37
CA ASN A 758 -10.56 -29.71 11.24
C ASN A 758 -10.17 -28.83 10.03
N ASP A 759 -10.92 -27.75 9.80
CA ASP A 759 -10.66 -26.81 8.71
C ASP A 759 -9.48 -25.87 9.05
N ARG A 760 -9.23 -25.61 10.35
CA ARG A 760 -8.23 -24.66 10.82
C ARG A 760 -6.81 -25.23 10.95
N PHE A 761 -6.66 -26.49 11.32
CA PHE A 761 -5.33 -27.10 11.51
C PHE A 761 -4.86 -27.80 10.23
N SER A 762 -3.63 -27.52 9.80
CA SER A 762 -2.98 -28.34 8.79
C SER A 762 -2.77 -29.77 9.30
N PRO A 763 -2.63 -30.77 8.40
CA PRO A 763 -2.39 -32.16 8.81
C PRO A 763 -1.20 -32.34 9.77
N THR A 764 -0.15 -31.51 9.64
CA THR A 764 1.03 -31.53 10.52
C THR A 764 0.77 -30.93 11.89
N GLU A 765 -0.03 -29.86 11.97
CA GLU A 765 -0.43 -29.23 13.25
C GLU A 765 -1.44 -30.13 13.98
N TYR A 766 -2.35 -30.75 13.24
CA TYR A 766 -3.30 -31.75 13.77
C TYR A 766 -2.58 -32.99 14.31
N GLU A 767 -1.50 -33.46 13.65
CA GLU A 767 -0.65 -34.54 14.16
C GLU A 767 0.12 -34.16 15.43
N ALA A 768 0.52 -32.88 15.60
CA ALA A 768 1.11 -32.40 16.86
C ALA A 768 0.11 -32.43 18.03
N VAL A 769 -1.15 -32.05 17.77
CA VAL A 769 -2.26 -32.17 18.74
C VAL A 769 -2.55 -33.64 19.07
N LYS A 770 -2.61 -34.52 18.06
CA LYS A 770 -2.94 -35.94 18.21
C LYS A 770 -1.87 -36.75 18.95
N ARG A 771 -0.58 -36.41 18.80
CA ARG A 771 0.53 -37.05 19.54
C ARG A 771 0.69 -36.57 20.98
N GLY A 772 -0.04 -35.53 21.38
CA GLY A 772 0.02 -34.98 22.73
C GLY A 772 1.33 -34.25 23.04
N ASP A 773 1.91 -33.57 22.03
CA ASP A 773 3.18 -32.82 22.16
C ASP A 773 2.91 -31.30 22.18
N PRO A 774 2.52 -30.73 23.35
CA PRO A 774 2.17 -29.32 23.46
C PRO A 774 3.38 -28.39 23.31
N GLU A 775 4.62 -28.87 23.52
CA GLU A 775 5.83 -28.05 23.31
C GLU A 775 6.07 -27.81 21.82
N LYS A 776 5.87 -28.84 20.99
CA LYS A 776 5.93 -28.69 19.53
C LYS A 776 4.81 -27.79 19.02
N PHE A 777 3.62 -27.91 19.58
CA PHE A 777 2.48 -27.04 19.28
C PHE A 777 2.73 -25.58 19.72
N ALA A 778 3.30 -25.36 20.92
CA ALA A 778 3.68 -24.05 21.42
C ALA A 778 4.70 -23.35 20.51
N LYS A 779 5.72 -24.07 20.04
CA LYS A 779 6.70 -23.56 19.08
C LYS A 779 6.10 -23.24 17.71
N MET A 780 5.19 -24.06 17.20
CA MET A 780 4.53 -23.84 15.90
C MET A 780 3.72 -22.55 15.86
N PHE A 781 3.05 -22.22 16.97
CA PHE A 781 2.13 -21.07 17.05
C PHE A 781 2.67 -19.88 17.84
N GLY A 782 3.89 -19.97 18.38
CA GLY A 782 4.50 -18.90 19.18
C GLY A 782 3.75 -18.58 20.49
N ILE A 783 3.08 -19.57 21.08
CA ILE A 783 2.28 -19.44 22.30
C ILE A 783 2.97 -20.10 23.50
N SER A 784 2.54 -19.80 24.74
CA SER A 784 3.14 -20.43 25.91
C SER A 784 2.75 -21.92 26.03
N ASP A 785 3.61 -22.74 26.64
CA ASP A 785 3.34 -24.17 26.85
C ASP A 785 2.02 -24.42 27.59
N ASP A 786 1.64 -23.55 28.54
CA ASP A 786 0.38 -23.67 29.28
C ASP A 786 -0.84 -23.34 28.42
N GLN A 787 -0.71 -22.38 27.49
CA GLN A 787 -1.74 -22.09 26.50
C GLN A 787 -1.87 -23.24 25.50
N ALA A 788 -0.75 -23.78 25.03
CA ALA A 788 -0.74 -24.93 24.13
C ALA A 788 -1.38 -26.17 24.78
N LYS A 789 -1.06 -26.48 26.05
CA LYS A 789 -1.67 -27.58 26.81
C LYS A 789 -3.19 -27.42 26.93
N ASN A 790 -3.67 -26.21 27.20
CA ASN A 790 -5.11 -25.94 27.31
C ASN A 790 -5.83 -26.11 25.97
N VAL A 791 -5.26 -25.60 24.88
CA VAL A 791 -5.84 -25.73 23.53
C VAL A 791 -5.89 -27.19 23.08
N VAL A 792 -4.77 -27.91 23.22
CA VAL A 792 -4.68 -29.35 22.90
C VAL A 792 -5.72 -30.15 23.71
N ARG A 793 -5.86 -29.84 25.00
CA ARG A 793 -6.84 -30.50 25.88
C ARG A 793 -8.29 -30.27 25.45
N ILE A 794 -8.64 -29.05 25.03
CA ILE A 794 -9.99 -28.74 24.52
C ILE A 794 -10.27 -29.54 23.25
N ILE A 795 -9.32 -29.57 22.30
CA ILE A 795 -9.48 -30.31 21.04
C ILE A 795 -9.68 -31.81 21.29
N HIS A 796 -8.89 -32.41 22.18
CA HIS A 796 -9.07 -33.82 22.56
C HIS A 796 -10.44 -34.07 23.17
N ARG A 797 -10.90 -33.21 24.08
CA ARG A 797 -12.26 -33.35 24.65
C ARG A 797 -13.36 -33.20 23.60
N THR A 798 -13.21 -32.25 22.67
CA THR A 798 -14.16 -32.07 21.55
C THR A 798 -14.24 -33.35 20.71
N GLN A 799 -13.10 -33.96 20.42
CA GLN A 799 -13.04 -35.23 19.69
C GLN A 799 -13.72 -36.36 20.44
N GLU A 800 -13.40 -36.55 21.72
CA GLU A 800 -13.98 -37.60 22.56
C GLU A 800 -15.51 -37.50 22.60
N VAL A 801 -16.04 -36.31 22.88
CA VAL A 801 -17.48 -36.07 23.01
C VAL A 801 -18.19 -36.18 21.65
N HIS A 802 -17.57 -35.72 20.56
CA HIS A 802 -18.11 -35.91 19.21
C HIS A 802 -18.13 -37.40 18.81
N GLN A 803 -17.10 -38.17 19.19
CA GLN A 803 -17.03 -39.59 18.87
C GLN A 803 -18.10 -40.39 19.63
N MET A 804 -18.41 -40.00 20.88
CA MET A 804 -19.54 -40.54 21.63
C MET A 804 -20.88 -40.31 20.91
N LEU A 805 -21.12 -39.10 20.38
CA LEU A 805 -22.33 -38.78 19.62
C LEU A 805 -22.53 -39.70 18.41
N GLN A 806 -21.47 -39.97 17.65
CA GLN A 806 -21.53 -40.84 16.47
C GLN A 806 -21.80 -42.32 16.82
N ILE A 807 -21.43 -42.79 18.01
CA ILE A 807 -21.72 -44.16 18.46
C ILE A 807 -23.21 -44.30 18.84
N SER A 808 -23.81 -43.27 19.45
CA SER A 808 -25.22 -43.26 19.85
C SER A 808 -26.19 -43.17 18.66
N GLU A 809 -25.83 -42.45 17.58
CA GLU A 809 -26.61 -42.41 16.33
C GLU A 809 -26.59 -43.73 15.54
N VAL A 810 -25.54 -44.57 15.71
CA VAL A 810 -25.46 -45.89 15.07
C VAL A 810 -26.33 -46.93 15.81
N HIS A 811 -26.53 -46.78 17.13
CA HIS A 811 -27.38 -47.67 17.91
C HIS A 811 -28.89 -47.41 17.74
N SER A 812 -29.32 -46.21 17.32
CA SER A 812 -30.72 -45.91 17.02
C SER A 812 -31.22 -46.45 15.67
N LEU A 813 -30.31 -46.93 14.79
CA LEU A 813 -30.62 -47.45 13.46
C LEU A 813 -30.70 -48.99 13.36
N GLN A 814 -30.59 -49.72 14.48
CA GLN A 814 -30.56 -51.21 14.47
C GLN A 814 -31.68 -51.94 15.23
N VAL A 815 -32.78 -51.30 15.61
CA VAL A 815 -33.94 -52.03 16.16
C VAL A 815 -35.22 -51.64 15.43
N ASP A 816 -35.55 -52.44 14.42
CA ASP A 816 -36.87 -52.48 13.80
C ASP A 816 -37.52 -53.85 14.14
N VAL A 817 -38.87 -53.89 14.17
CA VAL A 817 -39.72 -55.10 14.13
C VAL A 817 -40.01 -55.84 15.47
N HIS A 818 -41.05 -55.42 16.21
CA HIS A 818 -42.20 -56.25 16.70
C HIS A 818 -42.99 -55.61 17.87
N SER A 819 -44.31 -55.63 17.74
CA SER A 819 -45.32 -55.50 18.81
C SER A 819 -46.07 -56.87 18.88
N PRO A 820 -46.90 -57.26 19.89
CA PRO A 820 -47.29 -56.62 21.17
C PRO A 820 -47.17 -57.58 22.41
N GLN A 821 -47.29 -57.08 23.65
CA GLN A 821 -48.14 -57.65 24.74
C GLN A 821 -47.83 -57.15 26.18
N GLU A 822 -48.93 -56.97 26.93
CA GLU A 822 -49.13 -57.22 28.37
C GLU A 822 -48.71 -56.22 29.49
N THR A 823 -49.73 -55.45 29.91
CA THR A 823 -50.33 -55.34 31.27
C THR A 823 -49.53 -55.09 32.56
N ARG A 824 -50.01 -54.03 33.25
CA ARG A 824 -50.37 -53.89 34.69
C ARG A 824 -49.33 -53.49 35.77
N HIS A 825 -49.61 -52.30 36.32
CA HIS A 825 -49.65 -51.88 37.74
C HIS A 825 -48.52 -52.24 38.73
N THR A 826 -47.90 -51.21 39.32
CA THR A 826 -48.13 -50.70 40.71
C THR A 826 -47.15 -49.53 40.96
N GLN A 827 -47.60 -48.26 41.06
CA GLN A 827 -47.83 -47.52 42.31
C GLN A 827 -46.84 -47.84 43.44
N ASN A 828 -45.98 -46.88 43.84
CA ASN A 828 -46.23 -45.92 44.94
C ASN A 828 -44.94 -45.29 45.52
N LEU A 829 -44.93 -43.95 45.66
CA LEU A 829 -44.55 -43.13 46.85
C LEU A 829 -43.66 -41.89 46.61
N SER A 830 -44.34 -40.75 46.80
CA SER A 830 -43.93 -39.48 47.43
C SER A 830 -42.79 -38.63 46.84
N GLU A 831 -43.22 -37.59 46.13
CA GLU A 831 -42.62 -36.26 46.09
C GLU A 831 -42.58 -35.66 47.52
N ASP A 832 -41.38 -35.32 47.97
CA ASP A 832 -41.06 -34.08 48.72
C ASP A 832 -39.63 -34.21 49.27
N GLY A 833 -38.71 -33.33 48.82
CA GLY A 833 -37.40 -33.16 49.47
C GLY A 833 -36.15 -32.92 48.62
N MET A 834 -36.24 -32.62 47.32
CA MET A 834 -35.05 -32.36 46.47
C MET A 834 -35.21 -31.13 45.57
N ASN A 835 -36.00 -30.13 45.99
CA ASN A 835 -36.30 -28.92 45.22
C ASN A 835 -35.52 -27.66 45.65
N GLU A 836 -34.41 -27.82 46.39
CA GLU A 836 -33.65 -26.66 46.92
C GLU A 836 -32.18 -26.58 46.48
N TYR A 837 -31.71 -27.51 45.64
CA TYR A 837 -30.36 -27.44 45.03
C TYR A 837 -30.39 -27.31 43.49
N TYR A 838 -31.57 -27.43 42.88
CA TYR A 838 -31.78 -27.32 41.43
C TYR A 838 -32.06 -25.88 40.96
N ASP A 839 -32.62 -25.02 41.83
CA ASP A 839 -33.03 -23.66 41.46
C ASP A 839 -31.92 -22.60 41.57
N GLU A 840 -30.82 -22.88 42.30
CA GLU A 840 -29.70 -21.94 42.47
C GLU A 840 -28.79 -21.89 41.22
N GLY A 841 -28.59 -23.02 40.54
CA GLY A 841 -27.74 -23.13 39.33
C GLY A 841 -28.37 -22.49 38.10
N ILE A 842 -29.69 -22.68 37.93
CA ILE A 842 -30.47 -22.05 36.85
C ILE A 842 -30.60 -20.53 37.08
N ARG A 843 -30.76 -20.08 38.34
CA ARG A 843 -30.77 -18.63 38.65
C ARG A 843 -29.42 -17.94 38.44
N LYS A 844 -28.29 -18.59 38.73
CA LYS A 844 -26.96 -17.99 38.46
C LYS A 844 -26.67 -17.86 36.95
N LEU A 845 -27.15 -18.80 36.13
CA LEU A 845 -27.07 -18.69 34.66
C LEU A 845 -28.00 -17.61 34.10
N ALA A 846 -29.19 -17.43 34.69
CA ALA A 846 -30.13 -16.38 34.25
C ALA A 846 -29.73 -14.95 34.68
N THR A 847 -28.97 -14.79 35.78
CA THR A 847 -28.65 -13.45 36.33
C THR A 847 -27.29 -12.90 35.86
N SER A 848 -26.37 -13.75 35.38
CA SER A 848 -25.11 -13.30 34.76
C SER A 848 -25.30 -12.70 33.36
N ALA A 849 -26.48 -12.82 32.76
CA ALA A 849 -26.80 -12.26 31.46
C ALA A 849 -26.98 -10.72 31.45
N ALA A 850 -26.85 -10.04 32.60
CA ALA A 850 -27.18 -8.62 32.72
C ALA A 850 -26.00 -7.66 32.99
N THR A 851 -24.79 -8.10 33.34
CA THR A 851 -23.67 -7.16 33.58
C THR A 851 -22.28 -7.80 33.39
N ASN A 852 -21.63 -7.55 32.25
CA ASN A 852 -20.21 -7.13 32.17
C ASN A 852 -19.83 -6.85 30.71
N ASP A 853 -19.96 -5.59 30.32
CA ASP A 853 -19.21 -4.98 29.24
C ASP A 853 -17.76 -4.76 29.71
N ASN A 854 -16.79 -5.34 29.00
CA ASN A 854 -15.57 -4.68 28.48
C ASN A 854 -14.51 -5.72 28.09
N VAL A 855 -14.24 -5.83 26.78
CA VAL A 855 -13.04 -5.31 26.09
C VAL A 855 -13.08 -5.76 24.62
N GLN A 856 -13.07 -4.76 23.70
CA GLN A 856 -12.89 -4.78 22.22
C GLN A 856 -13.91 -5.61 21.41
N LYS A 857 -15.04 -5.11 20.86
CA LYS A 857 -15.39 -3.88 20.11
C LYS A 857 -14.61 -3.64 18.81
N THR A 858 -15.12 -4.24 17.73
CA THR A 858 -15.18 -3.64 16.37
C THR A 858 -16.40 -4.24 15.65
N GLU A 859 -16.97 -3.50 14.71
CA GLU A 859 -18.41 -3.40 14.44
C GLU A 859 -18.98 -4.48 13.49
N GLU A 860 -19.95 -5.28 13.98
CA GLU A 860 -20.92 -6.02 13.16
C GLU A 860 -22.19 -6.25 14.02
N LYS A 861 -23.13 -5.29 14.04
CA LYS A 861 -24.38 -5.43 14.83
C LYS A 861 -25.68 -5.05 14.12
N ASP A 862 -25.65 -4.64 12.85
CA ASP A 862 -26.81 -3.97 12.24
C ASP A 862 -27.44 -4.68 11.01
N VAL A 863 -27.11 -5.95 10.75
CA VAL A 863 -27.51 -6.65 9.52
C VAL A 863 -28.44 -7.85 9.79
N LEU A 864 -29.58 -7.90 9.11
CA LEU A 864 -30.58 -8.99 9.19
C LEU A 864 -30.25 -10.14 8.23
N ILE A 865 -29.86 -9.82 6.99
CA ILE A 865 -29.31 -10.75 6.00
C ILE A 865 -27.95 -10.22 5.56
N PRO A 866 -26.82 -10.92 5.85
CA PRO A 866 -25.49 -10.47 5.44
C PRO A 866 -25.32 -10.49 3.92
N ASP A 867 -24.42 -9.64 3.43
CA ASP A 867 -23.86 -9.79 2.09
C ASP A 867 -23.05 -11.09 2.02
N SER A 868 -23.03 -11.73 0.85
CA SER A 868 -22.29 -12.96 0.63
C SER A 868 -21.21 -12.70 -0.42
N ILE A 869 -19.95 -12.98 -0.07
CA ILE A 869 -18.83 -12.90 -1.01
C ILE A 869 -18.94 -14.07 -1.97
N VAL A 870 -19.44 -13.81 -3.18
CA VAL A 870 -19.44 -14.79 -4.26
C VAL A 870 -18.13 -14.62 -5.04
N THR A 871 -17.28 -15.65 -5.00
CA THR A 871 -16.03 -15.66 -5.76
C THR A 871 -16.31 -15.72 -7.27
N PRO A 872 -15.53 -15.01 -8.11
CA PRO A 872 -15.63 -15.17 -9.56
C PRO A 872 -15.48 -16.63 -9.97
N LEU A 873 -16.33 -17.13 -10.88
CA LEU A 873 -16.18 -18.48 -11.41
C LEU A 873 -14.76 -18.65 -11.98
N SER A 874 -14.07 -19.69 -11.52
CA SER A 874 -12.80 -20.09 -12.10
C SER A 874 -13.00 -20.52 -13.56
N LYS A 875 -11.95 -20.40 -14.38
CA LYS A 875 -11.98 -20.85 -15.78
C LYS A 875 -12.49 -22.31 -15.90
N ARG A 876 -12.11 -23.16 -14.95
CA ARG A 876 -12.51 -24.57 -14.89
C ARG A 876 -14.01 -24.76 -14.60
N GLU A 877 -14.61 -23.94 -13.76
CA GLU A 877 -16.05 -24.01 -13.46
C GLU A 877 -16.88 -23.50 -14.64
N ILE A 878 -16.40 -22.47 -15.33
CA ILE A 878 -16.95 -22.00 -16.59
C ILE A 878 -16.90 -23.14 -17.62
N ASP A 879 -15.73 -23.76 -17.81
CA ASP A 879 -15.54 -24.88 -18.74
C ASP A 879 -16.46 -26.06 -18.41
N LYS A 880 -16.59 -26.43 -17.12
CA LYS A 880 -17.48 -27.51 -16.68
C LYS A 880 -18.95 -27.21 -16.95
N LYS A 881 -19.38 -25.96 -16.75
CA LYS A 881 -20.76 -25.53 -17.04
C LYS A 881 -21.03 -25.48 -18.54
N ILE A 882 -20.06 -25.06 -19.36
CA ILE A 882 -20.15 -25.06 -20.82
C ILE A 882 -20.21 -26.49 -21.37
N CYS A 883 -19.31 -27.38 -20.93
CA CYS A 883 -19.33 -28.80 -21.31
C CYS A 883 -20.62 -29.49 -20.85
N GLY A 884 -21.29 -28.96 -19.82
CA GLY A 884 -22.60 -29.39 -19.34
C GLY A 884 -23.78 -28.92 -20.20
N ASP A 885 -23.61 -27.85 -21.00
CA ASP A 885 -24.69 -27.24 -21.76
C ASP A 885 -25.24 -28.19 -22.83
N ILE A 886 -26.57 -28.25 -22.91
CA ILE A 886 -27.32 -29.20 -23.74
C ILE A 886 -27.02 -28.98 -25.23
N CYS A 887 -26.84 -27.73 -25.67
CA CYS A 887 -26.57 -27.40 -27.07
C CYS A 887 -25.14 -27.77 -27.45
N VAL A 888 -24.17 -27.56 -26.55
CA VAL A 888 -22.75 -27.93 -26.74
C VAL A 888 -22.63 -29.45 -26.91
N LYS A 889 -23.24 -30.23 -26.00
CA LYS A 889 -23.25 -31.70 -26.08
C LYS A 889 -23.91 -32.24 -27.34
N ALA A 890 -25.05 -31.65 -27.74
CA ALA A 890 -25.77 -32.07 -28.94
C ALA A 890 -24.92 -31.87 -30.21
N ASN A 891 -24.21 -30.74 -30.32
CA ASN A 891 -23.39 -30.47 -31.49
C ASN A 891 -22.09 -31.30 -31.51
N LEU A 892 -21.47 -31.59 -30.36
CA LEU A 892 -20.34 -32.55 -30.30
C LEU A 892 -20.74 -33.93 -30.81
N GLY A 893 -21.94 -34.40 -30.45
CA GLY A 893 -22.48 -35.64 -30.98
C GLY A 893 -22.67 -35.63 -32.51
N GLN A 894 -22.97 -34.47 -33.10
CA GLN A 894 -23.05 -34.31 -34.55
C GLN A 894 -21.65 -34.32 -35.20
N ILE A 895 -20.68 -33.66 -34.59
CA ILE A 895 -19.28 -33.64 -35.05
C ILE A 895 -18.69 -35.05 -35.01
N TRP A 896 -18.91 -35.83 -33.95
CA TRP A 896 -18.44 -37.22 -33.88
C TRP A 896 -19.02 -38.11 -34.98
N LYS A 897 -20.32 -38.01 -35.26
CA LYS A 897 -20.95 -38.75 -36.37
C LYS A 897 -20.37 -38.38 -37.73
N LEU A 898 -20.15 -37.09 -37.96
CA LEU A 898 -19.58 -36.61 -39.22
C LEU A 898 -18.08 -36.95 -39.33
N SER A 899 -17.36 -36.94 -38.20
CA SER A 899 -15.96 -37.35 -38.10
C SER A 899 -15.79 -38.84 -38.41
N GLU A 900 -16.67 -39.69 -37.89
CA GLU A 900 -16.72 -41.11 -38.24
C GLU A 900 -16.98 -41.33 -39.75
N ALA A 901 -17.87 -40.55 -40.35
CA ALA A 901 -18.14 -40.63 -41.79
C ALA A 901 -16.95 -40.16 -42.65
N VAL A 902 -16.24 -39.11 -42.24
CA VAL A 902 -15.13 -38.52 -43.00
C VAL A 902 -13.81 -39.29 -42.80
N TYR A 903 -13.49 -39.71 -41.58
CA TYR A 903 -12.19 -40.30 -41.21
C TYR A 903 -12.26 -41.77 -40.79
N GLY A 904 -13.45 -42.32 -40.57
CA GLY A 904 -13.65 -43.71 -40.18
C GLY A 904 -13.54 -43.96 -38.67
N HIS A 905 -13.40 -42.90 -37.85
CA HIS A 905 -13.46 -42.96 -36.39
C HIS A 905 -14.00 -41.66 -35.81
N SER A 906 -14.81 -41.75 -34.76
CA SER A 906 -15.52 -40.62 -34.14
C SER A 906 -14.55 -39.58 -33.57
N GLU A 907 -13.45 -40.02 -32.98
CA GLU A 907 -12.54 -39.21 -32.16
C GLU A 907 -11.53 -38.39 -32.98
N ALA A 908 -11.60 -38.41 -34.32
CA ALA A 908 -10.58 -37.81 -35.19
C ALA A 908 -10.35 -36.30 -34.96
N LEU A 909 -11.32 -35.62 -34.37
CA LEU A 909 -11.29 -34.19 -34.09
C LEU A 909 -11.20 -33.84 -32.60
N ASP A 910 -11.09 -34.80 -31.69
CA ASP A 910 -11.18 -34.55 -30.24
C ASP A 910 -10.12 -33.57 -29.74
N GLU A 911 -8.87 -33.73 -30.17
CA GLU A 911 -7.79 -32.77 -29.85
C GLU A 911 -8.11 -31.35 -30.38
N LYS A 912 -8.79 -31.25 -31.53
CA LYS A 912 -9.20 -29.96 -32.09
C LYS A 912 -10.41 -29.38 -31.38
N MET A 913 -11.33 -30.22 -30.90
CA MET A 913 -12.47 -29.77 -30.10
C MET A 913 -12.01 -29.24 -28.75
N ILE A 914 -10.99 -29.86 -28.11
CA ILE A 914 -10.39 -29.32 -26.88
C ILE A 914 -9.84 -27.90 -27.13
N LEU A 915 -9.15 -27.67 -28.24
CA LEU A 915 -8.64 -26.34 -28.61
C LEU A 915 -9.76 -25.32 -28.83
N ILE A 916 -10.86 -25.73 -29.48
CA ILE A 916 -12.03 -24.86 -29.74
C ILE A 916 -12.77 -24.52 -28.45
N HIS A 917 -12.88 -25.46 -27.49
CA HIS A 917 -13.44 -25.16 -26.16
C HIS A 917 -12.57 -24.17 -25.38
N GLN A 918 -11.24 -24.23 -25.53
CA GLN A 918 -10.31 -23.31 -24.88
C GLN A 918 -10.30 -21.92 -25.52
N ASP A 919 -10.47 -21.81 -26.85
CA ASP A 919 -10.68 -20.57 -27.58
C ASP A 919 -11.52 -20.82 -28.86
N PRO A 920 -12.82 -20.43 -28.88
CA PRO A 920 -13.74 -20.71 -29.98
C PRO A 920 -13.29 -20.20 -31.36
N ARG A 921 -12.39 -19.22 -31.43
CA ARG A 921 -11.89 -18.68 -32.72
C ARG A 921 -11.09 -19.68 -33.54
N TRP A 922 -10.59 -20.75 -32.92
CA TRP A 922 -9.93 -21.83 -33.64
C TRP A 922 -10.89 -22.61 -34.53
N ALA A 923 -12.20 -22.59 -34.30
CA ALA A 923 -13.15 -23.37 -35.09
C ALA A 923 -13.12 -23.00 -36.57
N LYS A 924 -13.02 -21.70 -36.88
CA LYS A 924 -12.93 -21.23 -38.27
C LYS A 924 -11.65 -21.72 -38.94
N HIS A 925 -10.53 -21.72 -38.21
CA HIS A 925 -9.24 -22.20 -38.71
C HIS A 925 -9.22 -23.72 -38.89
N VAL A 926 -9.81 -24.47 -37.96
CA VAL A 926 -9.95 -25.93 -38.05
C VAL A 926 -10.89 -26.31 -39.20
N ALA A 927 -12.01 -25.62 -39.37
CA ALA A 927 -12.92 -25.82 -40.50
C ALA A 927 -12.23 -25.52 -41.83
N GLN A 928 -11.52 -24.39 -41.95
CA GLN A 928 -10.73 -24.06 -43.14
C GLN A 928 -9.61 -25.07 -43.41
N GLN A 929 -8.98 -25.61 -42.36
CA GLN A 929 -7.96 -26.65 -42.49
C GLN A 929 -8.57 -27.95 -43.05
N ILE A 930 -9.72 -28.37 -42.54
CA ILE A 930 -10.45 -29.56 -43.03
C ILE A 930 -10.88 -29.33 -44.49
N GLU A 931 -11.39 -28.15 -44.82
CA GLU A 931 -11.85 -27.80 -46.16
C GLU A 931 -10.70 -27.77 -47.18
N SER A 932 -9.59 -27.13 -46.82
CA SER A 932 -8.44 -26.93 -47.71
C SER A 932 -7.59 -28.19 -47.86
N PHE A 933 -7.46 -28.98 -46.79
CA PHE A 933 -6.67 -30.20 -46.78
C PHE A 933 -7.21 -31.22 -45.75
N PRO A 934 -8.26 -31.99 -46.10
CA PRO A 934 -8.94 -32.88 -45.16
C PRO A 934 -8.01 -33.95 -44.57
N GLY A 935 -7.06 -34.44 -45.36
CA GLY A 935 -6.03 -35.40 -44.92
C GLY A 935 -5.00 -34.85 -43.92
N SER A 936 -5.11 -33.57 -43.52
CA SER A 936 -4.25 -32.98 -42.49
C SER A 936 -4.63 -33.33 -41.07
N ILE A 937 -5.88 -33.75 -40.85
CA ILE A 937 -6.42 -34.15 -39.55
C ILE A 937 -6.19 -35.64 -39.34
N ALA A 938 -6.74 -36.46 -40.23
CA ALA A 938 -6.57 -37.91 -40.28
C ALA A 938 -6.76 -38.43 -41.71
N ASP A 939 -6.46 -39.71 -41.94
CA ASP A 939 -6.73 -40.33 -43.23
C ASP A 939 -8.25 -40.42 -43.45
N LEU A 940 -8.71 -39.96 -44.61
CA LEU A 940 -10.12 -40.06 -45.01
C LEU A 940 -10.56 -41.54 -45.09
N ALA A 941 -11.82 -41.82 -44.76
CA ALA A 941 -12.38 -43.17 -44.82
C ALA A 941 -12.40 -43.74 -46.26
N GLY A 942 -12.26 -45.06 -46.39
CA GLY A 942 -12.25 -45.75 -47.68
C GLY A 942 -10.94 -45.60 -48.48
N LYS A 943 -10.86 -46.23 -49.65
CA LYS A 943 -9.67 -46.24 -50.54
C LYS A 943 -9.93 -45.47 -51.83
N CYS A 944 -8.86 -44.85 -52.37
CA CYS A 944 -8.81 -44.23 -53.69
C CYS A 944 -7.57 -44.75 -54.44
N PHE A 945 -7.76 -45.59 -55.46
CA PHE A 945 -6.67 -46.16 -56.28
C PHE A 945 -6.92 -45.81 -57.75
N PHE A 946 -5.93 -45.22 -58.43
CA PHE A 946 -6.00 -44.87 -59.86
C PHE A 946 -7.32 -44.17 -60.25
N ALA A 947 -7.71 -43.14 -59.49
CA ALA A 947 -8.97 -42.39 -59.63
C ALA A 947 -10.29 -43.16 -59.41
N MET A 948 -10.23 -44.45 -59.06
CA MET A 948 -11.40 -45.20 -58.57
C MET A 948 -11.56 -45.05 -57.06
N LYS A 949 -12.65 -44.39 -56.65
CA LYS A 949 -13.02 -44.19 -55.25
C LYS A 949 -13.99 -45.28 -54.79
N THR A 950 -13.68 -45.90 -53.66
CA THR A 950 -14.65 -46.75 -52.94
C THR A 950 -15.88 -45.95 -52.51
N GLN A 951 -17.02 -46.61 -52.30
CA GLN A 951 -18.24 -45.93 -51.84
C GLN A 951 -18.03 -45.17 -50.52
N ALA A 952 -17.31 -45.77 -49.57
CA ALA A 952 -16.91 -45.13 -48.32
C ALA A 952 -16.08 -43.86 -48.55
N ARG A 953 -15.20 -43.83 -49.56
CA ARG A 953 -14.40 -42.64 -49.90
C ARG A 953 -15.25 -41.51 -50.50
N LYS A 954 -16.24 -41.84 -51.34
CA LYS A 954 -17.17 -40.83 -51.87
C LYS A 954 -18.01 -40.22 -50.76
N GLN A 955 -18.56 -41.06 -49.88
CA GLN A 955 -19.33 -40.64 -48.70
C GLN A 955 -18.50 -39.78 -47.73
N ALA A 956 -17.24 -40.14 -47.52
CA ALA A 956 -16.32 -39.34 -46.72
C ALA A 956 -16.10 -37.95 -47.31
N GLU A 957 -15.88 -37.86 -48.62
CA GLU A 957 -15.67 -36.58 -49.31
C GLU A 957 -16.93 -35.69 -49.32
N ASP A 958 -18.11 -36.29 -49.55
CA ASP A 958 -19.40 -35.58 -49.52
C ASP A 958 -19.72 -35.03 -48.10
N ALA A 959 -19.25 -35.71 -47.05
CA ALA A 959 -19.47 -35.32 -45.66
C ALA A 959 -18.52 -34.20 -45.15
N ILE A 960 -17.46 -33.86 -45.89
CA ILE A 960 -16.46 -32.85 -45.48
C ILE A 960 -17.10 -31.48 -45.23
N SER A 961 -17.94 -31.00 -46.17
CA SER A 961 -18.57 -29.67 -46.06
C SER A 961 -19.51 -29.58 -44.84
N LEU A 962 -20.24 -30.67 -44.56
CA LEU A 962 -21.10 -30.79 -43.39
C LEU A 962 -20.28 -30.80 -42.10
N LEU A 963 -19.13 -31.48 -42.08
CA LEU A 963 -18.22 -31.49 -40.95
C LEU A 963 -17.60 -30.10 -40.69
N CYS A 964 -17.13 -29.40 -41.74
CA CYS A 964 -16.62 -28.03 -41.62
C CYS A 964 -17.68 -27.09 -41.06
N THR A 965 -18.92 -27.21 -41.52
CA THR A 965 -20.05 -26.40 -41.03
C THR A 965 -20.37 -26.71 -39.57
N ALA A 966 -20.40 -27.99 -39.18
CA ALA A 966 -20.65 -28.40 -37.80
C ALA A 966 -19.56 -27.89 -36.84
N VAL A 967 -18.29 -27.95 -37.26
CA VAL A 967 -17.14 -27.43 -36.52
C VAL A 967 -17.20 -25.90 -36.41
N ALA A 968 -17.49 -25.18 -37.49
CA ALA A 968 -17.63 -23.72 -37.47
C ALA A 968 -18.76 -23.25 -36.54
N ASN A 969 -19.94 -23.89 -36.64
CA ASN A 969 -21.09 -23.61 -35.78
C ASN A 969 -20.85 -23.98 -34.31
N HIS A 970 -19.89 -24.87 -34.02
CA HIS A 970 -19.55 -25.27 -32.66
C HIS A 970 -19.01 -24.10 -31.84
N ALA A 971 -18.22 -23.22 -32.46
CA ALA A 971 -17.73 -22.02 -31.78
C ALA A 971 -18.84 -21.07 -31.36
N ASP A 972 -19.84 -20.86 -32.21
CA ASP A 972 -20.97 -19.99 -31.90
C ASP A 972 -21.79 -20.56 -30.74
N ILE A 973 -21.98 -21.88 -30.71
CA ILE A 973 -22.69 -22.58 -29.64
C ILE A 973 -21.91 -22.52 -28.32
N VAL A 974 -20.59 -22.71 -28.35
CA VAL A 974 -19.72 -22.60 -27.16
C VAL A 974 -19.67 -21.16 -26.64
N THR A 975 -19.63 -20.17 -27.54
CA THR A 975 -19.64 -18.74 -27.18
C THR A 975 -20.96 -18.35 -26.51
N ALA A 976 -22.10 -18.77 -27.07
CA ALA A 976 -23.41 -18.53 -26.47
C ALA A 976 -23.58 -19.22 -25.10
N ALA A 977 -23.02 -20.42 -24.94
CA ALA A 977 -23.00 -21.11 -23.65
C ALA A 977 -22.13 -20.37 -22.62
N HIS A 978 -20.98 -19.84 -23.05
CA HIS A 978 -20.08 -19.05 -22.21
C HIS A 978 -20.73 -17.75 -21.71
N GLU A 979 -21.37 -16.98 -22.61
CA GLU A 979 -22.13 -15.78 -22.27
C GLU A 979 -23.26 -16.08 -21.27
N LYS A 980 -24.02 -17.14 -21.52
CA LYS A 980 -25.11 -17.59 -20.64
C LYS A 980 -24.62 -17.95 -19.23
N VAL A 981 -23.45 -18.58 -19.11
CA VAL A 981 -22.86 -18.95 -17.80
C VAL A 981 -22.39 -17.71 -17.04
N ILE A 982 -21.80 -16.73 -17.72
CA ILE A 982 -21.36 -15.47 -17.11
C ILE A 982 -22.54 -14.60 -16.70
N ASP A 983 -23.52 -14.41 -17.59
CA ASP A 983 -24.71 -13.61 -17.31
C ASP A 983 -25.51 -14.16 -16.12
N GLN A 984 -25.60 -15.49 -16.02
CA GLN A 984 -26.26 -16.13 -14.88
C GLN A 984 -25.48 -15.89 -13.58
N HIS A 985 -24.15 -16.04 -13.62
CA HIS A 985 -23.31 -15.80 -12.46
C HIS A 985 -23.33 -14.34 -12.00
N GLN A 986 -23.31 -13.37 -12.92
CA GLN A 986 -23.43 -11.95 -12.57
C GLN A 986 -24.77 -11.63 -11.90
N LYS A 987 -25.88 -12.21 -12.39
CA LYS A 987 -27.18 -12.06 -11.74
C LYS A 987 -27.20 -12.68 -10.34
N ASP A 988 -26.54 -13.82 -10.15
CA ASP A 988 -26.44 -14.48 -8.84
C ASP A 988 -25.56 -13.64 -7.88
N VAL A 989 -24.47 -13.03 -8.36
CA VAL A 989 -23.60 -12.11 -7.62
C VAL A 989 -24.34 -10.84 -7.20
N GLU A 990 -25.09 -10.21 -8.11
CA GLU A 990 -25.89 -9.02 -7.83
C GLU A 990 -27.00 -9.29 -6.79
N GLN A 991 -27.59 -10.50 -6.76
CA GLN A 991 -28.58 -10.88 -5.75
C GLN A 991 -27.95 -11.16 -4.38
N LEU A 992 -26.76 -11.76 -4.33
CA LEU A 992 -26.09 -12.17 -3.09
C LEU A 992 -25.26 -11.05 -2.43
N GLY A 993 -24.90 -10.00 -3.17
CA GLY A 993 -24.17 -8.83 -2.66
C GLY A 993 -25.02 -7.78 -1.91
N ASN A 994 -26.35 -7.90 -1.91
CA ASN A 994 -27.25 -6.91 -1.28
C ASN A 994 -27.62 -7.28 0.16
N ALA A 995 -26.93 -6.72 1.16
CA ALA A 995 -27.29 -6.92 2.57
C ALA A 995 -28.70 -6.35 2.87
N VAL A 996 -29.46 -7.04 3.73
CA VAL A 996 -30.72 -6.50 4.30
C VAL A 996 -30.43 -6.06 5.73
N PRO A 997 -30.55 -4.76 6.06
CA PRO A 997 -30.29 -4.27 7.41
C PRO A 997 -31.40 -4.70 8.39
N LEU A 998 -31.14 -4.61 9.69
CA LEU A 998 -32.21 -4.72 10.69
C LEU A 998 -33.26 -3.62 10.49
N PRO A 999 -34.54 -3.88 10.81
CA PRO A 999 -35.58 -2.85 10.75
C PRO A 999 -35.27 -1.76 11.78
N SER A 1000 -35.44 -0.50 11.39
CA SER A 1000 -35.27 0.65 12.29
C SER A 1000 -36.26 0.59 13.46
N ASP A 1001 -35.99 1.33 14.54
CA ASP A 1001 -36.93 1.47 15.65
C ASP A 1001 -38.30 1.98 15.20
N ARG A 1002 -38.35 2.84 14.17
CA ARG A 1002 -39.61 3.34 13.60
C ARG A 1002 -40.40 2.22 12.93
N LEU A 1003 -39.73 1.33 12.19
CA LEU A 1003 -40.35 0.17 11.56
C LEU A 1003 -40.75 -0.90 12.59
N ASN A 1004 -39.93 -1.16 13.61
CA ASN A 1004 -40.27 -2.08 14.70
C ASN A 1004 -41.49 -1.59 15.48
N ASN A 1005 -41.54 -0.30 15.81
CA ASN A 1005 -42.71 0.33 16.42
C ASN A 1005 -43.94 0.21 15.54
N LEU A 1006 -43.80 0.36 14.21
CA LEU A 1006 -44.90 0.13 13.28
C LEU A 1006 -45.36 -1.34 13.26
N PHE A 1007 -44.43 -2.30 13.25
CA PHE A 1007 -44.75 -3.73 13.23
C PHE A 1007 -45.46 -4.19 14.51
N ALA A 1008 -45.19 -3.55 15.65
CA ALA A 1008 -45.86 -3.81 16.92
C ALA A 1008 -47.30 -3.27 17.01
N LEU A 1009 -47.71 -2.36 16.12
CA LEU A 1009 -49.06 -1.78 16.14
C LEU A 1009 -50.11 -2.72 15.55
N GLN A 1010 -51.36 -2.59 16.02
CA GLN A 1010 -52.49 -3.27 15.39
C GLN A 1010 -52.77 -2.71 13.99
N LYS A 1011 -53.32 -3.53 13.08
CA LYS A 1011 -53.53 -3.18 11.66
C LYS A 1011 -54.23 -1.83 11.42
N GLN A 1012 -55.23 -1.48 12.24
CA GLN A 1012 -55.93 -0.19 12.13
C GLN A 1012 -55.06 1.00 12.54
N GLN A 1013 -54.20 0.82 13.54
CA GLN A 1013 -53.26 1.85 14.00
C GLN A 1013 -52.11 2.01 13.01
N GLN A 1014 -51.60 0.92 12.43
CA GLN A 1014 -50.62 0.95 11.34
C GLN A 1014 -51.12 1.82 10.17
N ARG A 1015 -52.38 1.66 9.75
CA ARG A 1015 -53.00 2.49 8.71
C ARG A 1015 -53.02 3.97 9.08
N LYS A 1016 -53.39 4.29 10.31
CA LYS A 1016 -53.47 5.68 10.78
C LYS A 1016 -52.09 6.33 10.74
N VAL A 1017 -51.08 5.68 11.31
CA VAL A 1017 -49.69 6.18 11.35
C VAL A 1017 -49.11 6.32 9.94
N LEU A 1018 -49.26 5.31 9.08
CA LEU A 1018 -48.80 5.35 7.68
C LEU A 1018 -49.52 6.37 6.79
N SER A 1019 -50.73 6.80 7.18
CA SER A 1019 -51.46 7.87 6.49
C SER A 1019 -51.01 9.28 6.89
N GLN A 1020 -50.42 9.41 8.08
CA GLN A 1020 -50.00 10.68 8.69
C GLN A 1020 -48.49 10.94 8.54
N ASP A 1021 -47.68 9.91 8.31
CA ASP A 1021 -46.22 9.99 8.16
C ASP A 1021 -45.75 9.47 6.78
N PRO A 1022 -45.63 10.36 5.77
CA PRO A 1022 -45.14 9.99 4.44
C PRO A 1022 -43.69 9.48 4.44
N ALA A 1023 -42.86 9.91 5.39
CA ALA A 1023 -41.47 9.51 5.48
C ALA A 1023 -41.36 8.05 5.95
N LEU A 1024 -42.12 7.66 6.97
CA LEU A 1024 -42.20 6.26 7.43
C LEU A 1024 -42.75 5.32 6.34
N LYS A 1025 -43.70 5.80 5.54
CA LYS A 1025 -44.22 5.05 4.38
C LYS A 1025 -43.17 4.85 3.29
N LYS A 1026 -42.31 5.84 3.04
CA LYS A 1026 -41.18 5.73 2.11
C LYS A 1026 -40.11 4.77 2.66
N GLU A 1027 -39.84 4.85 3.96
CA GLU A 1027 -38.92 3.95 4.67
C GLU A 1027 -39.37 2.49 4.58
N LEU A 1028 -40.66 2.21 4.83
CA LEU A 1028 -41.26 0.87 4.69
C LEU A 1028 -41.18 0.34 3.24
N TYR A 1029 -41.37 1.21 2.24
CA TYR A 1029 -41.23 0.82 0.84
C TYR A 1029 -39.78 0.44 0.51
N ASN A 1030 -38.81 1.28 0.88
CA ASN A 1030 -37.40 1.01 0.67
C ASN A 1030 -36.94 -0.27 1.38
N TYR A 1031 -37.46 -0.52 2.59
CA TYR A 1031 -37.15 -1.72 3.36
C TYR A 1031 -37.75 -3.00 2.74
N MET A 1032 -38.90 -2.93 2.06
CA MET A 1032 -39.39 -4.06 1.27
C MET A 1032 -38.51 -4.29 0.02
N THR A 1033 -38.05 -3.22 -0.62
CA THR A 1033 -37.19 -3.31 -1.81
C THR A 1033 -35.87 -4.01 -1.51
N SER A 1034 -35.27 -3.83 -0.31
CA SER A 1034 -34.06 -4.57 0.06
C SER A 1034 -34.28 -6.08 0.13
N PHE A 1035 -35.41 -6.55 0.66
CA PHE A 1035 -35.79 -7.97 0.60
C PHE A 1035 -36.05 -8.46 -0.84
N GLN A 1036 -36.60 -7.62 -1.71
CA GLN A 1036 -36.83 -7.95 -3.12
C GLN A 1036 -35.54 -8.10 -3.92
N ASN A 1037 -34.50 -7.36 -3.53
CA ASN A 1037 -33.20 -7.43 -4.18
C ASN A 1037 -32.33 -8.59 -3.65
N ARG A 1038 -32.60 -9.10 -2.43
CA ARG A 1038 -31.78 -10.14 -1.79
C ARG A 1038 -32.36 -11.57 -1.82
N LEU A 1039 -33.67 -11.72 -1.87
CA LEU A 1039 -34.32 -13.04 -1.81
C LEU A 1039 -34.68 -13.57 -3.20
N SER A 1040 -34.31 -14.82 -3.48
CA SER A 1040 -34.63 -15.53 -4.71
C SER A 1040 -36.07 -16.09 -4.71
N GLN A 1041 -36.54 -16.58 -5.87
CA GLN A 1041 -37.82 -17.30 -5.93
C GLN A 1041 -37.85 -18.58 -5.08
N GLY A 1042 -36.69 -19.22 -4.86
CA GLY A 1042 -36.55 -20.36 -3.96
C GLY A 1042 -36.77 -19.94 -2.50
N ASP A 1043 -36.19 -18.80 -2.11
CA ASP A 1043 -36.29 -18.27 -0.74
C ASP A 1043 -37.70 -17.83 -0.42
N TYR A 1044 -38.40 -17.22 -1.37
CA TYR A 1044 -39.82 -16.89 -1.19
C TYR A 1044 -40.68 -18.13 -0.98
N LYS A 1045 -40.39 -19.24 -1.67
CA LYS A 1045 -41.09 -20.52 -1.44
C LYS A 1045 -40.75 -21.09 -0.07
N ALA A 1046 -39.48 -21.04 0.34
CA ALA A 1046 -39.05 -21.48 1.65
C ALA A 1046 -39.74 -20.69 2.78
N ILE A 1047 -39.79 -19.36 2.68
CA ILE A 1047 -40.51 -18.49 3.63
C ILE A 1047 -42.03 -18.77 3.66
N GLN A 1048 -42.64 -19.04 2.51
CA GLN A 1048 -44.07 -19.36 2.41
C GLN A 1048 -44.40 -20.73 3.03
N ASN A 1049 -43.52 -21.71 2.84
CA ASN A 1049 -43.69 -23.07 3.32
C ASN A 1049 -43.21 -23.26 4.78
N ASN A 1050 -42.63 -22.22 5.40
CA ASN A 1050 -41.93 -22.29 6.69
C ASN A 1050 -40.79 -23.33 6.68
N ASP A 1051 -40.13 -23.49 5.54
CA ASP A 1051 -38.97 -24.36 5.38
C ASP A 1051 -37.71 -23.57 5.74
N PHE A 1052 -37.46 -23.47 7.05
CA PHE A 1052 -36.37 -22.66 7.59
C PHE A 1052 -35.00 -23.29 7.37
N GLU A 1053 -34.93 -24.61 7.21
CA GLU A 1053 -33.71 -25.32 6.82
C GLU A 1053 -33.30 -24.91 5.40
N ALA A 1054 -34.20 -25.01 4.42
CA ALA A 1054 -33.91 -24.59 3.06
C ALA A 1054 -33.57 -23.09 2.99
N LEU A 1055 -34.29 -22.24 3.75
CA LEU A 1055 -34.01 -20.81 3.80
C LEU A 1055 -32.64 -20.49 4.43
N SER A 1056 -32.26 -21.20 5.48
CA SER A 1056 -30.96 -21.05 6.16
C SER A 1056 -29.80 -21.38 5.22
N VAL A 1057 -29.95 -22.45 4.44
CA VAL A 1057 -28.96 -22.90 3.45
C VAL A 1057 -28.85 -21.92 2.29
N ASN A 1058 -29.98 -21.48 1.73
CA ASN A 1058 -29.97 -20.59 0.57
C ASN A 1058 -29.42 -19.19 0.89
N VAL A 1059 -29.69 -18.68 2.10
CA VAL A 1059 -29.32 -17.31 2.49
C VAL A 1059 -27.99 -17.26 3.24
N GLY A 1060 -27.48 -18.40 3.72
CA GLY A 1060 -26.19 -18.51 4.41
C GLY A 1060 -26.23 -18.04 5.86
N VAL A 1061 -27.31 -18.36 6.59
CA VAL A 1061 -27.54 -17.91 7.97
C VAL A 1061 -27.96 -19.08 8.87
N SER A 1062 -27.93 -18.90 10.19
CA SER A 1062 -28.43 -19.93 11.11
C SER A 1062 -29.95 -20.10 10.99
N ILE A 1063 -30.49 -21.28 11.34
CA ILE A 1063 -31.94 -21.55 11.33
C ILE A 1063 -32.71 -20.51 12.19
N PRO A 1064 -32.29 -20.14 13.42
CA PRO A 1064 -32.96 -19.10 14.19
C PRO A 1064 -32.93 -17.72 13.52
N GLN A 1065 -31.85 -17.40 12.80
CA GLN A 1065 -31.77 -16.18 12.00
C GLN A 1065 -32.70 -16.25 10.77
N ALA A 1066 -32.83 -17.42 10.14
CA ALA A 1066 -33.76 -17.66 9.03
C ALA A 1066 -35.23 -17.52 9.47
N GLU A 1067 -35.57 -17.98 10.67
CA GLU A 1067 -36.87 -17.75 11.32
C GLU A 1067 -37.13 -16.25 11.52
N LYS A 1068 -36.15 -15.52 12.07
CA LYS A 1068 -36.23 -14.07 12.26
C LYS A 1068 -36.36 -13.31 10.93
N ILE A 1069 -35.65 -13.73 9.89
CA ILE A 1069 -35.77 -13.19 8.53
C ILE A 1069 -37.18 -13.40 7.99
N ALA A 1070 -37.72 -14.62 8.13
CA ALA A 1070 -39.07 -14.94 7.69
C ALA A 1070 -40.13 -14.13 8.45
N GLU A 1071 -39.95 -13.92 9.76
CA GLU A 1071 -40.83 -13.11 10.60
C GLU A 1071 -40.81 -11.63 10.18
N VAL A 1072 -39.64 -11.00 10.10
CA VAL A 1072 -39.50 -9.59 9.71
C VAL A 1072 -40.01 -9.36 8.28
N PHE A 1073 -39.75 -10.28 7.36
CA PHE A 1073 -40.28 -10.23 6.01
C PHE A 1073 -41.82 -10.27 5.99
N LYS A 1074 -42.44 -11.17 6.77
CA LYS A 1074 -43.90 -11.26 6.91
C LYS A 1074 -44.51 -9.98 7.50
N CYS A 1075 -43.92 -9.42 8.56
CA CYS A 1075 -44.35 -8.15 9.16
C CYS A 1075 -44.23 -6.98 8.18
N THR A 1076 -43.12 -6.89 7.45
CA THR A 1076 -42.87 -5.84 6.44
C THR A 1076 -43.92 -5.92 5.32
N ARG A 1077 -44.22 -7.13 4.83
CA ARG A 1077 -45.24 -7.37 3.79
C ARG A 1077 -46.64 -7.03 4.26
N GLU A 1078 -47.00 -7.36 5.50
CA GLU A 1078 -48.31 -7.04 6.06
C GLU A 1078 -48.49 -5.52 6.25
N ALA A 1079 -47.48 -4.82 6.75
CA ALA A 1079 -47.50 -3.36 6.88
C ALA A 1079 -47.61 -2.67 5.50
N GLN A 1080 -46.92 -3.20 4.47
CA GLN A 1080 -47.03 -2.70 3.10
C GLN A 1080 -48.44 -2.92 2.53
N LYS A 1081 -49.09 -4.04 2.85
CA LYS A 1081 -50.49 -4.31 2.47
C LYS A 1081 -51.46 -3.28 3.07
N GLN A 1082 -51.25 -2.85 4.31
CA GLN A 1082 -52.05 -1.79 4.93
C GLN A 1082 -51.97 -0.46 4.15
N THR A 1083 -50.82 -0.18 3.51
CA THR A 1083 -50.61 0.98 2.65
C THR A 1083 -51.41 0.91 1.34
N MET A 1084 -51.59 -0.29 0.78
CA MET A 1084 -52.39 -0.51 -0.44
C MET A 1084 -53.88 -0.38 -0.15
N GLU A 1085 -54.36 -0.89 0.99
CA GLU A 1085 -55.77 -0.77 1.38
C GLU A 1085 -56.18 0.68 1.72
N LEU A 1086 -55.27 1.51 2.21
CA LEU A 1086 -55.48 2.97 2.32
C LEU A 1086 -55.77 3.64 0.97
N LYS A 1087 -55.11 3.19 -0.12
CA LYS A 1087 -55.37 3.72 -1.48
C LYS A 1087 -56.76 3.32 -1.97
N LEU A 1088 -57.22 2.10 -1.65
CA LEU A 1088 -58.52 1.58 -2.04
C LEU A 1088 -59.67 2.30 -1.31
N ASN A 1089 -59.52 2.55 0.01
CA ASN A 1089 -60.51 3.29 0.81
C ASN A 1089 -60.61 4.76 0.37
N ARG A 1090 -59.49 5.45 0.07
CA ARG A 1090 -59.54 6.82 -0.48
C ARG A 1090 -60.18 6.90 -1.87
N GLN A 1091 -60.05 5.86 -2.69
CA GLN A 1091 -60.73 5.78 -3.99
C GLN A 1091 -62.24 5.49 -3.85
N GLN A 1092 -62.66 4.72 -2.84
CA GLN A 1092 -64.07 4.52 -2.51
C GLN A 1092 -64.71 5.77 -1.91
N ASP A 1093 -64.03 6.44 -0.97
CA ASP A 1093 -64.46 7.72 -0.39
C ASP A 1093 -64.51 8.82 -1.46
N GLY A 1094 -63.52 8.88 -2.35
CA GLY A 1094 -63.51 9.82 -3.49
C GLY A 1094 -64.61 9.55 -4.52
N LYS A 1095 -65.06 8.30 -4.67
CA LYS A 1095 -66.24 7.94 -5.49
C LYS A 1095 -67.56 8.26 -4.78
N GLN A 1096 -67.66 8.08 -3.47
CA GLN A 1096 -68.84 8.50 -2.68
C GLN A 1096 -68.99 10.02 -2.60
N VAL A 1097 -67.90 10.77 -2.41
CA VAL A 1097 -67.93 12.24 -2.43
C VAL A 1097 -68.29 12.75 -3.83
N LYS A 1098 -67.77 12.15 -4.91
CA LYS A 1098 -68.22 12.48 -6.28
C LYS A 1098 -69.69 12.12 -6.55
N ALA A 1099 -70.24 11.09 -5.91
CA ALA A 1099 -71.65 10.70 -6.04
C ALA A 1099 -72.60 11.51 -5.13
N MET A 1100 -72.08 12.26 -4.14
CA MET A 1100 -72.85 13.25 -3.36
C MET A 1100 -72.70 14.68 -3.91
N THR A 1101 -71.74 14.92 -4.81
CA THR A 1101 -71.50 16.22 -5.46
C THR A 1101 -72.04 16.28 -6.90
N LEU A 1102 -72.48 15.14 -7.44
CA LEU A 1102 -73.36 15.00 -8.62
C LEU A 1102 -74.77 14.67 -8.13
#